data_AF-A0AA38W4X1-F1
#
_entry.id   AF-A0AA38W4X1-F1
#
_cell.length_a   1.000
_cell.length_b   1.000
_cell.length_c   1.000
_cell.angle_alpha   90.00
_cell.angle_beta   90.00
_cell.angle_gamma   90.00
#
_symmetry.space_group_name_H-M   'P 1'
#
loop_
_entity.id
_entity.type
_entity.pdbx_description
1 polymer ?
#
loop_
_entity_poly.entity_id
_entity_poly.type
_entity_poly.pdbx_seq_one_letter_code
_entity_poly.pdbx_strand_id
1 'polypeptide(L)'
;MEIIDGLEHVAGLKNNAASLYATIDLEKARVGRTRMLEHDSNPRWYESFHIYCAHMASKVVFTVKQDDPIGATTLGRAYIPVQKLLNQEVMDEWLEIVDDRGKKVHGHPKIHVRVQFFEVVRECQWSRGIQSEKFPGVPFTFFPQRNGCKVTLYQDAHLPGNFTPRIPLCGGKYYEPHGCWEDIFDAISNAKHLIYIAGWSVYTEITLIRDSRRPKPGGDMTLGELLKKKASEGVRVLMLVWDDRTSGDLFKNGFMSTHDEDTKDYFRGSEVNCVLCPRNPDDGRSFVQNVQISTMLTHHQKIVVVDSGLPNGNHEKRRIVGFVGGIDLCNGRYDTPFHSLFRTLDTVHHDDFHQPNFPNASIKKGGPREPWHDIHCKLEGPIAWDVLFNFEQRWLKQGGKDLLNDVRDLDRIIIPPSPVMLPHDRETWNVQLFRSIDGGAAFGFPDKPEDAARAGLISGKDNIIDRSIQDGYINAIRRAKNFIYIENQYFLGSSFDWNSNDIKDEDINALHLIPKELSLKIVSKIEAGEDFRVYVVLPMWPEGEPESASVQAILDWQRRTMKMMYTDIIHALKVKRIVADPKNYLTFFCLGNREVKKDNEYMPLEKPESGSNYDRAQQARRFMIYVHAKMMIVDDEYMIVGSANINQRSMDGARDSEIAMGAFQPCHLSKRRPARGHIHGFRMSLWYEHLGFLDDCFSCPESLNCIKKVNQISLKYWDLYCSETLEHDLPGHLLSYPVAVTEEGDVTELPGMEFFPDTKARVLGNLGGYLPPILTT
;
A
#
# COMPACT_ATOMS: atom_id res chain seq x y z
N MET A 1 -23.13 48.32 -17.09
CA MET A 1 -24.53 48.10 -17.51
C MET A 1 -24.57 48.50 -18.98
N GLU A 2 -24.28 47.66 -19.97
CA GLU A 2 -25.00 46.46 -20.43
C GLU A 2 -24.10 45.54 -21.30
N ILE A 3 -22.78 45.49 -21.05
CA ILE A 3 -21.84 44.66 -21.85
C ILE A 3 -21.29 43.46 -21.04
N ILE A 4 -21.74 43.26 -19.80
CA ILE A 4 -21.30 42.15 -18.93
C ILE A 4 -22.30 40.97 -18.90
N ASP A 5 -23.55 41.16 -19.33
CA ASP A 5 -24.58 40.09 -19.27
C ASP A 5 -24.51 39.10 -20.45
N GLY A 6 -23.67 39.35 -21.47
CA GLY A 6 -23.63 38.55 -22.70
C GLY A 6 -22.58 37.44 -22.75
N LEU A 7 -21.64 37.39 -21.80
CA LEU A 7 -20.52 36.44 -21.82
C LEU A 7 -20.71 35.24 -20.87
N GLU A 8 -21.73 35.25 -20.01
CA GLU A 8 -22.01 34.16 -19.07
C GLU A 8 -22.75 32.96 -19.68
N HIS A 9 -23.27 33.08 -20.91
CA HIS A 9 -24.02 31.98 -21.55
C HIS A 9 -23.19 31.04 -22.45
N VAL A 10 -21.88 31.29 -22.62
CA VAL A 10 -21.02 30.48 -23.53
C VAL A 10 -20.07 29.54 -22.78
N ALA A 11 -19.87 29.72 -21.48
CA ALA A 11 -19.12 28.79 -20.63
C ALA A 11 -20.11 28.12 -19.66
N GLY A 12 -20.35 26.81 -19.78
CA GLY A 12 -21.30 26.05 -18.96
C GLY A 12 -20.95 25.98 -17.47
N LEU A 13 -20.97 27.11 -16.77
CA LEU A 13 -20.96 27.24 -15.33
C LEU A 13 -22.35 26.84 -14.83
N LYS A 14 -22.46 25.65 -14.23
CA LYS A 14 -23.62 25.31 -13.39
C LYS A 14 -23.79 26.42 -12.34
N ASN A 15 -25.03 26.83 -12.11
CA ASN A 15 -25.43 27.84 -11.12
C ASN A 15 -24.65 27.72 -9.80
N ASN A 16 -23.98 28.81 -9.41
CA ASN A 16 -23.19 28.97 -8.17
C ASN A 16 -24.09 29.05 -6.93
N ALA A 17 -24.61 27.90 -6.48
CA ALA A 17 -25.40 27.76 -5.25
C ALA A 17 -24.52 27.38 -4.04
N ALA A 18 -24.81 27.95 -2.87
CA ALA A 18 -24.18 27.58 -1.61
C ALA A 18 -24.54 26.14 -1.21
N SER A 19 -23.55 25.33 -0.85
CA SER A 19 -23.73 23.89 -0.55
C SER A 19 -23.54 23.57 0.92
N LEU A 20 -24.48 22.85 1.54
CA LEU A 20 -24.43 22.48 2.96
C LEU A 20 -23.93 21.05 3.18
N TYR A 21 -23.08 20.87 4.19
CA TYR A 21 -22.65 19.55 4.64
C TYR A 21 -22.34 19.54 6.15
N ALA A 22 -22.28 18.35 6.73
CA ALA A 22 -21.87 18.15 8.11
C ALA A 22 -20.59 17.31 8.19
N THR A 23 -19.76 17.57 9.19
CA THR A 23 -18.58 16.74 9.52
C THR A 23 -18.69 16.15 10.90
N ILE A 24 -18.05 15.00 11.09
CA ILE A 24 -17.96 14.29 12.36
C ILE A 24 -16.49 14.27 12.77
N ASP A 25 -16.20 14.81 13.95
CA ASP A 25 -14.87 14.86 14.53
C ASP A 25 -14.87 14.16 15.90
N LEU A 26 -13.83 13.38 16.18
CA LEU A 26 -13.52 12.90 17.53
C LEU A 26 -12.49 13.84 18.13
N GLU A 27 -12.96 14.67 19.05
CA GLU A 27 -12.24 15.83 19.53
C GLU A 27 -11.87 16.81 18.41
N LYS A 28 -10.70 16.63 17.80
CA LYS A 28 -10.20 17.42 16.66
C LYS A 28 -9.90 16.58 15.42
N ALA A 29 -9.96 15.25 15.53
CA ALA A 29 -9.66 14.34 14.44
C ALA A 29 -10.91 14.13 13.57
N ARG A 30 -10.82 14.46 12.28
CA ARG A 30 -11.90 14.22 11.31
C ARG A 30 -12.08 12.73 11.09
N VAL A 31 -13.29 12.23 11.26
CA VAL A 31 -13.62 10.81 11.07
C VAL A 31 -14.74 10.55 10.06
N GLY A 32 -15.49 11.59 9.67
CA GLY A 32 -16.52 11.46 8.65
C GLY A 32 -17.02 12.81 8.14
N ARG A 33 -17.67 12.78 6.98
CA ARG A 33 -18.37 13.92 6.40
C ARG A 33 -19.57 13.43 5.60
N THR A 34 -20.62 14.24 5.52
CA THR A 34 -21.74 13.97 4.63
C THR A 34 -21.44 14.46 3.22
N ARG A 35 -22.28 14.05 2.25
CA ARG A 35 -22.31 14.69 0.93
C ARG A 35 -22.77 16.13 1.03
N MET A 36 -22.49 16.89 -0.03
CA MET A 36 -22.99 18.24 -0.20
C MET A 36 -24.46 18.23 -0.65
N LEU A 37 -25.28 19.09 -0.07
CA LEU A 37 -26.67 19.33 -0.49
C LEU A 37 -26.81 20.78 -0.95
N GLU A 38 -27.40 20.98 -2.12
CA GLU A 38 -27.74 22.31 -2.63
C GLU A 38 -28.98 22.87 -1.91
N HIS A 39 -28.91 24.13 -1.48
CA HIS A 39 -30.01 24.96 -0.95
C HIS A 39 -31.23 24.22 -0.35
N ASP A 40 -31.14 23.86 0.93
CA ASP A 40 -32.28 23.49 1.76
C ASP A 40 -32.19 24.19 3.14
N SER A 41 -33.28 24.85 3.55
CA SER A 41 -33.42 25.42 4.90
C SER A 41 -33.46 24.36 6.01
N ASN A 42 -33.72 23.10 5.65
CA ASN A 42 -33.76 21.93 6.52
C ASN A 42 -33.02 20.75 5.86
N PRO A 43 -31.68 20.81 5.74
CA PRO A 43 -30.91 19.82 5.00
C PRO A 43 -31.08 18.41 5.59
N ARG A 44 -31.45 17.45 4.72
CA ARG A 44 -31.65 16.04 5.09
C ARG A 44 -30.67 15.14 4.36
N TRP A 45 -29.53 14.88 5.00
CA TRP A 45 -28.52 13.98 4.42
C TRP A 45 -28.97 12.52 4.45
N TYR A 46 -29.55 12.07 5.57
CA TYR A 46 -29.88 10.66 5.84
C TYR A 46 -28.72 9.69 5.52
N GLU A 47 -27.52 10.09 5.92
CA GLU A 47 -26.29 9.31 5.75
C GLU A 47 -25.96 8.52 7.02
N SER A 48 -25.50 7.29 6.83
CA SER A 48 -25.03 6.41 7.89
C SER A 48 -23.54 6.16 7.72
N PHE A 49 -22.82 6.11 8.83
CA PHE A 49 -21.37 5.91 8.83
C PHE A 49 -21.01 4.72 9.70
N HIS A 50 -20.10 3.87 9.21
CA HIS A 50 -19.38 2.92 10.05
C HIS A 50 -17.98 3.47 10.27
N ILE A 51 -17.75 4.06 11.45
CA ILE A 51 -16.51 4.77 11.76
C ILE A 51 -15.61 3.89 12.62
N TYR A 52 -14.42 3.57 12.12
CA TYR A 52 -13.37 2.99 12.93
C TYR A 52 -12.75 4.06 13.84
N CYS A 53 -12.59 3.74 15.12
CA CYS A 53 -12.10 4.66 16.14
C CYS A 53 -10.89 4.07 16.86
N ALA A 54 -9.83 4.87 16.99
CA ALA A 54 -8.64 4.60 17.81
C ALA A 54 -8.16 5.90 18.51
N HIS A 55 -9.11 6.73 18.97
CA HIS A 55 -8.88 8.11 19.37
C HIS A 55 -9.11 8.32 20.86
N MET A 56 -8.31 9.20 21.47
CA MET A 56 -8.64 9.80 22.76
C MET A 56 -9.56 11.01 22.52
N ALA A 57 -10.78 10.97 23.05
CA ALA A 57 -11.76 12.04 22.87
C ALA A 57 -12.63 12.21 24.12
N SER A 58 -13.00 13.47 24.40
CA SER A 58 -13.96 13.86 25.43
C SER A 58 -15.36 14.09 24.85
N LYS A 59 -15.43 14.44 23.57
CA LYS A 59 -16.66 14.74 22.83
C LYS A 59 -16.58 14.29 21.37
N VAL A 60 -17.73 13.88 20.84
CA VAL A 60 -17.99 13.80 19.40
C VAL A 60 -18.54 15.15 18.96
N VAL A 61 -17.94 15.73 17.93
CA VAL A 61 -18.29 17.06 17.41
C VAL A 61 -18.93 16.91 16.04
N PHE A 62 -20.11 17.49 15.88
CA PHE A 62 -20.76 17.63 14.59
C PHE A 62 -20.66 19.08 14.14
N THR A 63 -19.98 19.34 13.03
CA THR A 63 -19.81 20.70 12.50
C THR A 63 -20.63 20.85 11.23
N VAL A 64 -21.56 21.80 11.20
CA VAL A 64 -22.32 22.15 9.98
C VAL A 64 -21.60 23.27 9.26
N LYS A 65 -21.36 23.09 7.95
CA LYS A 65 -20.61 24.00 7.11
C LYS A 65 -21.37 24.30 5.83
N GLN A 66 -21.10 25.49 5.31
CA GLN A 66 -21.52 25.93 3.98
C GLN A 66 -20.27 26.09 3.13
N ASP A 67 -20.19 25.36 2.02
CA ASP A 67 -19.15 25.54 1.01
C ASP A 67 -19.65 26.54 -0.04
N ASP A 68 -18.96 27.68 -0.12
CA ASP A 68 -19.17 28.70 -1.14
C ASP A 68 -17.93 28.74 -2.05
N PRO A 69 -18.03 29.26 -3.29
CA PRO A 69 -16.89 29.34 -4.22
C PRO A 69 -15.65 30.08 -3.67
N ILE A 70 -15.86 30.94 -2.65
CA ILE A 70 -14.81 31.74 -2.01
C ILE A 70 -14.14 30.97 -0.84
N GLY A 71 -14.82 29.96 -0.29
CA GLY A 71 -14.33 29.10 0.79
C GLY A 71 -15.43 28.63 1.74
N ALA A 72 -15.14 27.57 2.49
CA ALA A 72 -16.08 26.99 3.43
C ALA A 72 -16.25 27.85 4.71
N THR A 73 -17.49 28.20 5.04
CA THR A 73 -17.86 28.90 6.28
C THR A 73 -18.48 27.91 7.28
N THR A 74 -18.05 27.97 8.54
CA THR A 74 -18.67 27.16 9.62
C THR A 74 -19.93 27.85 10.13
N LEU A 75 -21.08 27.16 10.07
CA LEU A 75 -22.36 27.68 10.55
C LEU A 75 -22.56 27.44 12.05
N GLY A 76 -21.99 26.35 12.58
CA GLY A 76 -22.00 26.04 14.01
C GLY A 76 -21.62 24.60 14.31
N ARG A 77 -21.57 24.26 15.60
CA ARG A 77 -21.21 22.93 16.10
C ARG A 77 -22.22 22.39 17.11
N ALA A 78 -22.38 21.08 17.12
CA ALA A 78 -23.11 20.34 18.14
C ALA A 78 -22.19 19.29 18.78
N TYR A 79 -22.48 18.91 20.02
CA TYR A 79 -21.57 18.09 20.84
C TYR A 79 -22.29 16.94 21.52
N ILE A 80 -21.65 15.76 21.50
CA ILE A 80 -22.01 14.62 22.34
C ILE A 80 -20.83 14.34 23.27
N PRO A 81 -20.98 14.44 24.61
CA PRO A 81 -19.97 13.96 25.54
C PRO A 81 -19.74 12.45 25.36
N VAL A 82 -18.49 12.03 25.17
CA VAL A 82 -18.15 10.60 24.94
C VAL A 82 -18.65 9.71 26.07
N GLN A 83 -18.70 10.20 27.30
CA GLN A 83 -19.25 9.49 28.46
C GLN A 83 -20.67 8.95 28.23
N LYS A 84 -21.50 9.64 27.42
CA LYS A 84 -22.84 9.18 27.07
C LYS A 84 -22.85 7.95 26.15
N LEU A 85 -21.77 7.73 25.40
CA LEU A 85 -21.64 6.64 24.42
C LEU A 85 -21.00 5.38 25.01
N LEU A 86 -20.31 5.49 26.16
CA LEU A 86 -19.55 4.38 26.76
C LEU A 86 -20.45 3.24 27.29
N ASN A 87 -21.72 3.51 27.56
CA ASN A 87 -22.68 2.45 27.92
C ASN A 87 -23.13 1.62 26.70
N GLN A 88 -22.72 2.00 25.48
CA GLN A 88 -23.01 1.33 24.20
C GLN A 88 -24.50 1.28 23.83
N GLU A 89 -25.34 2.09 24.47
CA GLU A 89 -26.73 2.27 24.10
C GLU A 89 -26.85 3.15 22.86
N VAL A 90 -27.95 2.98 22.13
CA VAL A 90 -28.26 3.85 20.99
C VAL A 90 -28.67 5.22 21.53
N MET A 91 -27.88 6.23 21.19
CA MET A 91 -28.27 7.62 21.36
C MET A 91 -28.99 8.09 20.09
N ASP A 92 -30.17 8.67 20.24
CA ASP A 92 -31.01 9.18 19.15
C ASP A 92 -31.65 10.50 19.60
N GLU A 93 -30.97 11.62 19.33
CA GLU A 93 -31.31 12.92 19.95
C GLU A 93 -31.20 14.08 18.95
N TRP A 94 -31.95 15.16 19.23
CA TRP A 94 -31.78 16.46 18.61
C TRP A 94 -30.82 17.33 19.43
N LEU A 95 -29.66 17.64 18.87
CA LEU A 95 -28.62 18.43 19.51
C LEU A 95 -28.71 19.90 19.11
N GLU A 96 -28.54 20.82 20.06
CA GLU A 96 -28.47 22.26 19.76
C GLU A 96 -27.16 22.59 19.04
N ILE A 97 -27.25 23.42 18.00
CA ILE A 97 -26.09 23.97 17.29
C ILE A 97 -25.70 25.31 17.92
N VAL A 98 -24.42 25.44 18.28
CA VAL A 98 -23.85 26.63 18.91
C VAL A 98 -22.70 27.21 18.07
N ASP A 99 -22.42 28.50 18.29
CA ASP A 99 -21.29 29.20 17.68
C ASP A 99 -19.94 28.79 18.31
N ASP A 100 -18.84 29.39 17.83
CA ASP A 100 -17.48 29.15 18.34
C ASP A 100 -17.30 29.50 19.83
N ARG A 101 -18.19 30.32 20.39
CA ARG A 101 -18.19 30.73 21.81
C ARG A 101 -19.13 29.88 22.66
N GLY A 102 -19.74 28.85 22.08
CA GLY A 102 -20.74 28.02 22.74
C GLY A 102 -22.09 28.70 22.95
N LYS A 103 -22.33 29.84 22.29
CA LYS A 103 -23.61 30.56 22.35
C LYS A 103 -24.57 30.01 21.31
N LYS A 104 -25.87 30.03 21.62
CA LYS A 104 -26.90 29.58 20.68
C LYS A 104 -26.86 30.43 19.42
N VAL A 105 -26.78 29.77 18.27
CA VAL A 105 -26.91 30.44 16.97
C VAL A 105 -28.32 31.01 16.82
N HIS A 106 -28.46 32.16 16.14
CA HIS A 106 -29.74 32.78 15.86
C HIS A 106 -30.71 31.79 15.19
N GLY A 107 -31.95 31.71 15.68
CA GLY A 107 -32.95 30.75 15.19
C GLY A 107 -32.93 29.38 15.88
N HIS A 108 -32.00 29.14 16.82
CA HIS A 108 -31.87 27.90 17.59
C HIS A 108 -31.86 26.61 16.75
N PRO A 109 -31.03 26.54 15.69
CA PRO A 109 -30.99 25.35 14.85
C PRO A 109 -30.53 24.13 15.65
N LYS A 110 -31.08 22.96 15.29
CA LYS A 110 -30.73 21.68 15.88
C LYS A 110 -30.35 20.69 14.80
N ILE A 111 -29.46 19.76 15.13
CA ILE A 111 -29.11 18.62 14.28
C ILE A 111 -29.61 17.33 14.93
N HIS A 112 -30.25 16.47 14.15
CA HIS A 112 -30.66 15.15 14.59
C HIS A 112 -29.57 14.14 14.27
N VAL A 113 -29.15 13.35 15.26
CA VAL A 113 -28.12 12.32 15.10
C VAL A 113 -28.51 11.06 15.85
N ARG A 114 -28.13 9.93 15.26
CA ARG A 114 -28.22 8.60 15.88
C ARG A 114 -26.83 7.98 15.95
N VAL A 115 -26.34 7.71 17.16
CA VAL A 115 -24.96 7.26 17.40
C VAL A 115 -24.97 6.06 18.35
N GLN A 116 -24.17 5.05 18.02
CA GLN A 116 -23.90 3.91 18.90
C GLN A 116 -22.40 3.59 18.81
N PHE A 117 -21.78 3.39 19.97
CA PHE A 117 -20.38 3.00 20.06
C PHE A 117 -20.27 1.51 20.37
N PHE A 118 -19.32 0.83 19.74
CA PHE A 118 -19.01 -0.57 19.97
C PHE A 118 -17.55 -0.70 20.37
N GLU A 119 -17.31 -1.30 21.54
CA GLU A 119 -15.95 -1.61 21.97
C GLU A 119 -15.42 -2.83 21.21
N VAL A 120 -14.18 -2.73 20.73
CA VAL A 120 -13.55 -3.79 19.94
C VAL A 120 -13.50 -5.13 20.69
N VAL A 121 -13.32 -5.11 22.02
CA VAL A 121 -13.22 -6.33 22.84
C VAL A 121 -14.50 -7.17 22.86
N ARG A 122 -15.64 -6.59 22.48
CA ARG A 122 -16.92 -7.29 22.37
C ARG A 122 -17.17 -7.85 20.96
N GLU A 123 -16.36 -7.47 19.97
CA GLU A 123 -16.44 -8.06 18.64
C GLU A 123 -16.01 -9.53 18.69
N CYS A 124 -16.77 -10.39 18.00
CA CYS A 124 -16.59 -11.83 18.10
C CYS A 124 -15.24 -12.35 17.57
N GLN A 125 -14.53 -11.53 16.78
CA GLN A 125 -13.26 -11.83 16.12
C GLN A 125 -12.04 -11.13 16.77
N TRP A 126 -12.26 -10.20 17.70
CA TRP A 126 -11.15 -9.51 18.37
C TRP A 126 -10.20 -10.50 19.06
N SER A 127 -8.90 -10.36 18.80
CA SER A 127 -7.83 -11.20 19.38
C SER A 127 -8.05 -12.71 19.21
N ARG A 128 -8.67 -13.13 18.10
CA ARG A 128 -9.02 -14.54 17.85
C ARG A 128 -8.50 -15.06 16.51
N GLY A 129 -8.03 -14.20 15.61
CA GLY A 129 -7.71 -14.56 14.24
C GLY A 129 -8.97 -14.89 13.42
N ILE A 130 -8.83 -15.62 12.32
CA ILE A 130 -9.93 -15.94 11.39
C ILE A 130 -10.95 -16.91 11.99
N GLN A 131 -10.53 -17.78 12.91
CA GLN A 131 -11.36 -18.72 13.71
C GLN A 131 -12.17 -19.81 12.97
N SER A 132 -12.59 -19.60 11.73
CA SER A 132 -13.47 -20.52 11.03
C SER A 132 -13.33 -20.42 9.52
N GLU A 133 -13.46 -21.57 8.85
CA GLU A 133 -13.62 -21.67 7.39
C GLU A 133 -14.84 -20.88 6.88
N LYS A 134 -15.81 -20.62 7.77
CA LYS A 134 -17.03 -19.83 7.50
C LYS A 134 -16.86 -18.34 7.79
N PHE A 135 -15.63 -17.85 7.98
CA PHE A 135 -15.38 -16.42 8.13
C PHE A 135 -15.98 -15.66 6.93
N PRO A 136 -16.83 -14.64 7.17
CA PRO A 136 -17.65 -14.04 6.12
C PRO A 136 -16.91 -13.01 5.25
N GLY A 137 -15.66 -12.68 5.58
CA GLY A 137 -14.95 -11.56 5.00
C GLY A 137 -14.98 -10.33 5.88
N VAL A 138 -14.25 -9.30 5.46
CA VAL A 138 -14.31 -7.96 6.04
C VAL A 138 -15.67 -7.33 5.67
N PRO A 139 -16.45 -6.85 6.65
CA PRO A 139 -17.76 -6.25 6.40
C PRO A 139 -17.61 -4.86 5.77
N PHE A 140 -18.71 -4.31 5.25
CA PHE A 140 -18.77 -2.95 4.68
C PHE A 140 -17.67 -2.72 3.63
N THR A 141 -17.68 -3.55 2.58
CA THR A 141 -16.74 -3.42 1.47
C THR A 141 -17.49 -3.60 0.16
N PHE A 142 -17.00 -2.94 -0.90
CA PHE A 142 -17.62 -3.02 -2.23
C PHE A 142 -17.55 -4.43 -2.82
N PHE A 143 -16.40 -5.11 -2.66
CA PHE A 143 -16.23 -6.50 -3.08
C PHE A 143 -16.38 -7.45 -1.87
N PRO A 144 -17.29 -8.43 -1.94
CA PRO A 144 -17.42 -9.45 -0.91
C PRO A 144 -16.27 -10.48 -1.02
N GLN A 145 -16.07 -11.27 0.03
CA GLN A 145 -15.16 -12.42 -0.01
C GLN A 145 -15.62 -13.45 -1.06
N ARG A 146 -14.65 -13.99 -1.80
CA ARG A 146 -14.78 -15.07 -2.78
C ARG A 146 -14.16 -16.34 -2.22
N ASN A 147 -14.84 -17.47 -2.39
CA ASN A 147 -14.36 -18.79 -1.96
C ASN A 147 -13.94 -19.62 -3.19
N GLY A 148 -13.19 -20.71 -2.96
CA GLY A 148 -12.78 -21.60 -4.06
C GLY A 148 -11.72 -20.98 -4.99
N CYS A 149 -10.97 -20.02 -4.47
CA CYS A 149 -9.91 -19.33 -5.18
C CYS A 149 -8.58 -20.09 -5.06
N LYS A 150 -7.60 -19.67 -5.85
CA LYS A 150 -6.19 -20.02 -5.66
C LYS A 150 -5.36 -18.74 -5.70
N VAL A 151 -4.42 -18.63 -4.77
CA VAL A 151 -3.43 -17.56 -4.73
C VAL A 151 -2.06 -18.17 -4.95
N THR A 152 -1.29 -17.60 -5.87
CA THR A 152 0.15 -17.82 -5.97
C THR A 152 0.85 -16.56 -5.45
N LEU A 153 1.75 -16.74 -4.49
CA LEU A 153 2.51 -15.66 -3.86
C LEU A 153 3.88 -15.55 -4.54
N TYR A 154 4.29 -14.33 -4.84
CA TYR A 154 5.57 -14.05 -5.46
C TYR A 154 6.45 -13.25 -4.53
N GLN A 155 7.66 -13.76 -4.32
CA GLN A 155 8.79 -13.12 -3.67
C GLN A 155 9.69 -12.64 -4.81
N ASP A 156 9.77 -11.32 -4.97
CA ASP A 156 10.42 -10.62 -6.08
C ASP A 156 9.84 -10.92 -7.46
N ALA A 157 10.43 -10.29 -8.48
CA ALA A 157 10.08 -10.51 -9.88
C ALA A 157 10.45 -11.92 -10.35
N HIS A 158 11.55 -12.48 -9.83
CA HIS A 158 12.05 -13.79 -10.21
C HIS A 158 12.69 -14.52 -9.03
N LEU A 159 12.48 -15.84 -8.94
CA LEU A 159 13.08 -16.67 -7.92
C LEU A 159 13.91 -17.81 -8.57
N PRO A 160 15.24 -17.84 -8.36
CA PRO A 160 16.11 -18.88 -8.91
C PRO A 160 15.77 -20.27 -8.35
N GLY A 161 15.63 -21.28 -9.20
CA GLY A 161 15.05 -22.59 -8.83
C GLY A 161 15.69 -23.36 -7.66
N ASN A 162 16.88 -22.97 -7.18
CA ASN A 162 17.58 -23.60 -6.04
C ASN A 162 17.73 -22.68 -4.81
N PHE A 163 17.03 -21.54 -4.77
CA PHE A 163 17.17 -20.57 -3.68
C PHE A 163 16.49 -21.05 -2.40
N THR A 164 15.21 -21.42 -2.48
CA THR A 164 14.40 -21.68 -1.29
C THR A 164 14.77 -23.01 -0.61
N PRO A 165 15.04 -23.03 0.70
CA PRO A 165 15.31 -24.26 1.44
C PRO A 165 14.03 -25.09 1.59
N ARG A 166 14.19 -26.34 2.05
CA ARG A 166 13.05 -27.22 2.33
C ARG A 166 12.24 -26.72 3.53
N ILE A 167 11.15 -26.01 3.27
CA ILE A 167 10.21 -25.53 4.30
C ILE A 167 8.98 -26.46 4.33
N PRO A 168 8.77 -27.24 5.41
CA PRO A 168 7.67 -28.19 5.48
C PRO A 168 6.31 -27.50 5.68
N LEU A 169 5.31 -27.92 4.92
CA LEU A 169 3.91 -27.50 5.05
C LEU A 169 3.04 -28.60 5.67
N CYS A 170 1.87 -28.22 6.17
CA CYS A 170 0.85 -29.18 6.57
C CYS A 170 0.37 -29.98 5.35
N GLY A 171 0.33 -31.31 5.48
CA GLY A 171 0.01 -32.21 4.36
C GLY A 171 1.23 -32.92 3.78
N GLY A 172 2.43 -32.70 4.33
CA GLY A 172 3.64 -33.45 3.97
C GLY A 172 4.36 -32.94 2.71
N LYS A 173 3.90 -31.82 2.15
CA LYS A 173 4.56 -31.11 1.06
C LYS A 173 5.59 -30.11 1.59
N TYR A 174 6.46 -29.65 0.70
CA TYR A 174 7.34 -28.50 0.96
C TYR A 174 6.77 -27.27 0.27
N TYR A 175 7.11 -26.09 0.78
CA TYR A 175 6.82 -24.83 0.11
C TYR A 175 7.58 -24.76 -1.21
N GLU A 176 6.87 -24.45 -2.29
CA GLU A 176 7.44 -24.30 -3.62
C GLU A 176 7.32 -22.84 -4.05
N PRO A 177 8.44 -22.15 -4.31
CA PRO A 177 8.41 -20.78 -4.80
C PRO A 177 7.95 -20.72 -6.27
N HIS A 178 7.46 -19.55 -6.68
CA HIS A 178 7.02 -19.27 -8.04
C HIS A 178 7.69 -18.01 -8.59
N GLY A 179 7.93 -17.94 -9.91
CA GLY A 179 8.50 -16.75 -10.56
C GLY A 179 7.41 -15.80 -11.07
N CYS A 180 7.38 -14.56 -10.58
CA CYS A 180 6.35 -13.57 -10.92
C CYS A 180 6.34 -13.25 -12.42
N TRP A 181 7.46 -12.76 -12.94
CA TRP A 181 7.56 -12.35 -14.34
C TRP A 181 7.55 -13.55 -15.30
N GLU A 182 7.98 -14.73 -14.84
CA GLU A 182 7.80 -15.98 -15.60
C GLU A 182 6.31 -16.31 -15.82
N ASP A 183 5.49 -16.17 -14.78
CA ASP A 183 4.06 -16.44 -14.83
C ASP A 183 3.29 -15.33 -15.57
N ILE A 184 3.68 -14.06 -15.43
CA ILE A 184 3.13 -12.94 -16.20
C ILE A 184 3.43 -13.11 -17.69
N PHE A 185 4.67 -13.48 -18.05
CA PHE A 185 5.06 -13.78 -19.43
C PHE A 185 4.20 -14.90 -20.03
N ASP A 186 4.02 -16.00 -19.28
CA ASP A 186 3.17 -17.11 -19.73
C ASP A 186 1.70 -16.68 -19.87
N ALA A 187 1.20 -15.88 -18.93
CA ALA A 187 -0.17 -15.39 -18.94
C ALA A 187 -0.46 -14.52 -20.18
N ILE A 188 0.42 -13.54 -20.48
CA ILE A 188 0.30 -12.67 -21.65
C ILE A 188 0.46 -13.47 -22.95
N SER A 189 1.48 -14.33 -23.02
CA SER A 189 1.76 -15.12 -24.23
C SER A 189 0.60 -16.05 -24.60
N ASN A 190 -0.04 -16.67 -23.60
CA ASN A 190 -1.11 -17.65 -23.77
C ASN A 190 -2.52 -17.02 -23.86
N ALA A 191 -2.67 -15.71 -23.69
CA ALA A 191 -3.95 -15.02 -23.81
C ALA A 191 -4.51 -15.13 -25.25
N LYS A 192 -5.84 -15.24 -25.36
CA LYS A 192 -6.55 -15.40 -26.64
C LYS A 192 -7.63 -14.35 -26.87
N HIS A 193 -8.07 -13.62 -25.85
CA HIS A 193 -9.19 -12.68 -25.96
C HIS A 193 -8.90 -11.31 -25.37
N LEU A 194 -8.28 -11.24 -24.19
CA LEU A 194 -8.03 -10.00 -23.47
C LEU A 194 -6.69 -10.02 -22.71
N ILE A 195 -6.00 -8.88 -22.75
CA ILE A 195 -4.87 -8.52 -21.90
C ILE A 195 -5.10 -7.09 -21.43
N TYR A 196 -5.49 -6.91 -20.17
CA TYR A 196 -5.74 -5.60 -19.57
C TYR A 196 -4.66 -5.30 -18.54
N ILE A 197 -3.98 -4.16 -18.70
CA ILE A 197 -2.85 -3.77 -17.85
C ILE A 197 -3.10 -2.38 -17.26
N ALA A 198 -2.96 -2.24 -15.96
CA ALA A 198 -2.85 -0.92 -15.33
C ALA A 198 -1.53 -0.85 -14.56
N GLY A 199 -0.83 0.27 -14.66
CA GLY A 199 0.43 0.48 -13.99
C GLY A 199 0.64 1.93 -13.63
N TRP A 200 1.38 2.16 -12.56
CA TRP A 200 1.90 3.49 -12.25
C TRP A 200 2.94 3.90 -13.30
N SER A 201 3.74 2.93 -13.75
CA SER A 201 4.64 3.08 -14.89
C SER A 201 4.73 1.75 -15.63
N VAL A 202 4.79 1.81 -16.95
CA VAL A 202 5.11 0.67 -17.80
C VAL A 202 6.29 1.07 -18.67
N TYR A 203 7.26 0.18 -18.86
CA TYR A 203 8.37 0.44 -19.77
C TYR A 203 8.44 -0.67 -20.83
N THR A 204 8.33 -0.29 -22.10
CA THR A 204 8.13 -1.24 -23.21
C THR A 204 9.35 -2.09 -23.52
N GLU A 205 10.55 -1.60 -23.19
CA GLU A 205 11.82 -2.24 -23.58
C GLU A 205 12.30 -3.31 -22.60
N ILE A 206 11.61 -3.53 -21.47
CA ILE A 206 11.98 -4.61 -20.55
C ILE A 206 11.72 -5.99 -21.17
N THR A 207 12.56 -6.95 -20.82
CA THR A 207 12.30 -8.38 -21.03
C THR A 207 11.88 -9.03 -19.71
N LEU A 208 10.85 -9.89 -19.77
CA LEU A 208 10.31 -10.54 -18.58
C LEU A 208 11.13 -11.77 -18.14
N ILE A 209 11.84 -12.41 -19.07
CA ILE A 209 12.62 -13.62 -18.83
C ILE A 209 14.10 -13.31 -19.04
N ARG A 210 14.89 -13.31 -17.96
CA ARG A 210 16.33 -12.96 -18.03
C ARG A 210 17.27 -14.02 -17.47
N ASP A 211 16.78 -14.98 -16.67
CA ASP A 211 17.63 -16.06 -16.15
C ASP A 211 17.98 -17.06 -17.26
N SER A 212 19.24 -17.02 -17.69
CA SER A 212 19.77 -17.90 -18.75
C SER A 212 19.70 -19.39 -18.42
N ARG A 213 19.53 -19.75 -17.14
CA ARG A 213 19.34 -21.15 -16.70
C ARG A 213 17.88 -21.59 -16.78
N ARG A 214 16.95 -20.67 -17.00
CA ARG A 214 15.50 -20.91 -17.13
C ARG A 214 14.93 -20.21 -18.37
N PRO A 215 15.49 -20.47 -19.57
CA PRO A 215 15.01 -19.83 -20.78
C PRO A 215 13.57 -20.27 -21.09
N LYS A 216 12.76 -19.34 -21.62
CA LYS A 216 11.43 -19.63 -22.14
C LYS A 216 11.37 -19.23 -23.61
N PRO A 217 10.71 -20.01 -24.49
CA PRO A 217 10.59 -19.66 -25.90
C PRO A 217 9.97 -18.26 -26.09
N GLY A 218 10.68 -17.38 -26.80
CA GLY A 218 10.28 -15.98 -27.00
C GLY A 218 10.44 -15.07 -25.78
N GLY A 219 11.13 -15.53 -24.73
CA GLY A 219 11.37 -14.77 -23.51
C GLY A 219 12.34 -13.59 -23.66
N ASP A 220 13.06 -13.54 -24.79
CA ASP A 220 13.92 -12.44 -25.23
C ASP A 220 13.16 -11.25 -25.84
N MET A 221 11.88 -11.45 -26.17
CA MET A 221 11.00 -10.39 -26.69
C MET A 221 10.74 -9.33 -25.63
N THR A 222 10.78 -8.05 -26.01
CA THR A 222 10.42 -6.99 -25.08
C THR A 222 8.92 -7.04 -24.76
N LEU A 223 8.52 -6.46 -23.63
CA LEU A 223 7.11 -6.36 -23.26
C LEU A 223 6.29 -5.67 -24.36
N GLY A 224 6.82 -4.59 -24.94
CA GLY A 224 6.18 -3.83 -26.01
C GLY A 224 5.94 -4.67 -27.27
N GLU A 225 6.96 -5.43 -27.69
CA GLU A 225 6.87 -6.34 -28.84
C GLU A 225 5.86 -7.46 -28.59
N LEU A 226 5.87 -8.06 -27.39
CA LEU A 226 4.94 -9.10 -27.00
C LEU A 226 3.49 -8.61 -27.06
N LEU A 227 3.21 -7.43 -26.50
CA LEU A 227 1.87 -6.85 -26.50
C LEU A 227 1.40 -6.49 -27.92
N LYS A 228 2.26 -5.91 -28.77
CA LYS A 228 1.95 -5.65 -30.19
C LYS A 228 1.63 -6.92 -30.94
N LYS A 229 2.44 -7.97 -30.75
CA LYS A 229 2.20 -9.29 -31.35
C LYS A 229 0.84 -9.84 -30.93
N LYS A 230 0.55 -9.88 -29.63
CA LYS A 230 -0.75 -10.37 -29.13
C LYS A 230 -1.93 -9.57 -29.68
N ALA A 231 -1.80 -8.24 -29.75
CA ALA A 231 -2.82 -7.39 -30.35
C ALA A 231 -3.08 -7.77 -31.82
N SER A 232 -2.01 -7.89 -32.62
CA SER A 232 -2.09 -8.27 -34.05
C SER A 232 -2.64 -9.68 -34.31
N GLU A 233 -2.57 -10.57 -33.32
CA GLU A 233 -3.20 -11.90 -33.34
C GLU A 233 -4.71 -11.85 -33.01
N GLY A 234 -5.25 -10.66 -32.75
CA GLY A 234 -6.67 -10.41 -32.45
C GLY A 234 -7.01 -10.36 -30.95
N VAL A 235 -6.01 -10.38 -30.05
CA VAL A 235 -6.24 -10.25 -28.61
C VAL A 235 -6.52 -8.78 -28.27
N ARG A 236 -7.56 -8.50 -27.49
CA ARG A 236 -7.83 -7.14 -27.02
C ARG A 236 -6.80 -6.72 -25.98
N VAL A 237 -5.88 -5.83 -26.36
CA VAL A 237 -4.89 -5.27 -25.43
C VAL A 237 -5.28 -3.85 -25.04
N LEU A 238 -5.65 -3.65 -23.76
CA LEU A 238 -6.02 -2.35 -23.19
C LEU A 238 -5.08 -1.99 -22.05
N MET A 239 -4.60 -0.74 -22.02
CA MET A 239 -3.69 -0.27 -20.98
C MET A 239 -4.15 1.05 -20.39
N LEU A 240 -4.13 1.13 -19.05
CA LEU A 240 -4.32 2.36 -18.26
C LEU A 240 -3.01 2.65 -17.51
N VAL A 241 -2.16 3.47 -18.11
CA VAL A 241 -0.91 3.93 -17.50
C VAL A 241 -1.15 5.28 -16.86
N TRP A 242 -0.62 5.54 -15.66
CA TRP A 242 -0.77 6.86 -15.04
C TRP A 242 -0.13 7.95 -15.92
N ASP A 243 -0.83 9.09 -16.04
CA ASP A 243 -0.40 10.29 -16.75
C ASP A 243 0.40 11.19 -15.78
N ASP A 244 1.73 11.11 -15.82
CA ASP A 244 2.58 12.10 -15.17
C ASP A 244 2.53 13.38 -16.02
N ARG A 245 1.64 14.29 -15.63
CA ARG A 245 1.45 15.59 -16.32
C ARG A 245 2.69 16.49 -16.34
N THR A 246 3.79 16.09 -15.68
CA THR A 246 5.07 16.79 -15.74
C THR A 246 6.00 16.22 -16.81
N SER A 247 5.66 15.08 -17.43
CA SER A 247 6.32 14.53 -18.62
C SER A 247 6.11 15.47 -19.83
N GLY A 248 7.17 15.72 -20.58
CA GLY A 248 7.14 16.56 -21.80
C GLY A 248 8.51 17.06 -22.25
N ASP A 249 8.53 18.00 -23.20
CA ASP A 249 9.75 18.49 -23.91
C ASP A 249 10.88 19.01 -22.99
N LEU A 250 10.57 19.40 -21.74
CA LEU A 250 11.54 19.88 -20.74
C LEU A 250 12.05 18.78 -19.78
N PHE A 251 11.28 17.71 -19.55
CA PHE A 251 11.64 16.58 -18.68
C PHE A 251 11.04 15.28 -19.27
N LYS A 252 11.81 14.57 -20.09
CA LYS A 252 11.33 13.40 -20.84
C LYS A 252 10.73 12.26 -19.99
N ASN A 253 11.18 12.12 -18.73
CA ASN A 253 10.69 11.07 -17.81
C ASN A 253 9.85 11.64 -16.65
N GLY A 254 9.39 12.90 -16.75
CA GLY A 254 8.65 13.57 -15.68
C GLY A 254 9.46 13.80 -14.39
N PHE A 255 8.83 14.43 -13.40
CA PHE A 255 9.42 14.63 -12.07
C PHE A 255 9.51 13.31 -11.29
N MET A 256 8.66 12.34 -11.63
CA MET A 256 8.55 11.06 -10.92
C MET A 256 9.24 9.90 -11.64
N SER A 257 10.02 10.16 -12.70
CA SER A 257 10.79 9.15 -13.45
C SER A 257 9.93 8.03 -14.05
N THR A 258 8.75 8.38 -14.60
CA THR A 258 7.87 7.47 -15.35
C THR A 258 8.24 7.40 -16.83
N HIS A 259 7.74 6.37 -17.53
CA HIS A 259 7.93 6.17 -18.97
C HIS A 259 6.58 6.20 -19.72
N ASP A 260 5.66 7.01 -19.21
CA ASP A 260 4.25 6.99 -19.58
C ASP A 260 4.01 7.55 -20.99
N GLU A 261 4.55 8.73 -21.31
CA GLU A 261 4.49 9.31 -22.66
C GLU A 261 5.20 8.43 -23.70
N ASP A 262 6.42 7.98 -23.39
CA ASP A 262 7.21 7.07 -24.25
C ASP A 262 6.44 5.78 -24.56
N THR A 263 5.77 5.21 -23.55
CA THR A 263 4.95 4.00 -23.71
C THR A 263 3.73 4.24 -24.59
N LYS A 264 3.02 5.35 -24.39
CA LYS A 264 1.89 5.71 -25.26
C LYS A 264 2.34 5.88 -26.70
N ASP A 265 3.47 6.54 -26.91
CA ASP A 265 4.02 6.82 -28.23
C ASP A 265 4.52 5.55 -28.91
N TYR A 266 5.14 4.63 -28.17
CA TYR A 266 5.52 3.32 -28.67
C TYR A 266 4.33 2.54 -29.24
N PHE A 267 3.17 2.58 -28.60
CA PHE A 267 1.96 1.89 -29.06
C PHE A 267 1.13 2.68 -30.09
N ARG A 268 1.48 3.93 -30.37
CA ARG A 268 0.77 4.78 -31.34
C ARG A 268 0.77 4.11 -32.73
N GLY A 269 -0.41 3.97 -33.32
CA GLY A 269 -0.59 3.32 -34.62
C GLY A 269 -0.56 1.79 -34.61
N SER A 270 -0.37 1.16 -33.44
CA SER A 270 -0.56 -0.29 -33.26
C SER A 270 -2.00 -0.62 -32.84
N GLU A 271 -2.31 -1.92 -32.74
CA GLU A 271 -3.60 -2.41 -32.25
C GLU A 271 -3.72 -2.43 -30.71
N VAL A 272 -2.63 -2.11 -29.99
CA VAL A 272 -2.62 -1.93 -28.54
C VAL A 272 -3.26 -0.58 -28.19
N ASN A 273 -4.23 -0.57 -27.29
CA ASN A 273 -4.92 0.65 -26.86
C ASN A 273 -4.36 1.12 -25.52
N CYS A 274 -3.32 1.95 -25.58
CA CYS A 274 -2.70 2.58 -24.41
C CYS A 274 -3.31 3.96 -24.14
N VAL A 275 -3.80 4.15 -22.91
CA VAL A 275 -4.41 5.40 -22.44
C VAL A 275 -3.63 5.90 -21.23
N LEU A 276 -3.21 7.17 -21.32
CA LEU A 276 -2.69 7.92 -20.18
C LEU A 276 -3.86 8.39 -19.32
N CYS A 277 -3.84 7.96 -18.07
CA CYS A 277 -4.92 8.07 -17.12
C CYS A 277 -4.52 9.11 -16.06
N PRO A 278 -5.08 10.33 -16.10
CA PRO A 278 -4.78 11.34 -15.09
C PRO A 278 -5.49 11.04 -13.78
N ARG A 279 -4.85 11.38 -12.65
CA ARG A 279 -5.48 11.34 -11.33
C ARG A 279 -5.77 12.75 -10.84
N ASN A 280 -7.01 13.01 -10.44
CA ASN A 280 -7.40 14.27 -9.80
C ASN A 280 -7.82 13.99 -8.35
N PRO A 281 -7.33 14.77 -7.36
CA PRO A 281 -7.76 14.65 -5.96
C PRO A 281 -9.25 14.94 -5.79
N ASP A 282 -9.86 14.30 -4.78
CA ASP A 282 -11.19 14.66 -4.29
C ASP A 282 -11.17 15.76 -3.20
N ASP A 283 -10.11 16.56 -3.08
CA ASP A 283 -10.01 17.64 -2.09
C ASP A 283 -9.74 19.00 -2.74
N GLY A 284 -10.80 19.80 -2.85
CA GLY A 284 -10.76 21.17 -3.35
C GLY A 284 -10.27 22.16 -2.29
N ARG A 285 -8.96 22.18 -2.01
CA ARG A 285 -8.28 23.30 -1.33
C ARG A 285 -8.24 24.54 -2.24
N SER A 286 -7.53 25.61 -1.87
CA SER A 286 -7.48 26.82 -2.73
C SER A 286 -7.08 26.47 -4.16
N PHE A 287 -7.64 27.16 -5.16
CA PHE A 287 -7.41 26.88 -6.60
C PHE A 287 -5.93 26.68 -6.95
N VAL A 288 -5.03 27.49 -6.35
CA VAL A 288 -3.58 27.41 -6.55
C VAL A 288 -2.98 26.12 -5.97
N GLN A 289 -3.44 25.69 -4.79
CA GLN A 289 -2.97 24.46 -4.15
C GLN A 289 -3.51 23.22 -4.87
N ASN A 290 -4.74 23.27 -5.40
CA ASN A 290 -5.30 22.18 -6.19
C ASN A 290 -4.54 21.93 -7.48
N VAL A 291 -4.08 22.98 -8.18
CA VAL A 291 -3.29 22.81 -9.40
C VAL A 291 -1.98 22.07 -9.10
N GLN A 292 -1.25 22.48 -8.06
CA GLN A 292 0.01 21.82 -7.64
C GLN A 292 -0.17 20.41 -7.08
N ILE A 293 -1.28 20.12 -6.37
CA ILE A 293 -1.57 18.79 -5.82
C ILE A 293 -2.11 17.84 -6.92
N SER A 294 -2.89 18.36 -7.86
CA SER A 294 -3.48 17.56 -8.95
C SER A 294 -2.46 16.97 -9.92
N THR A 295 -1.25 17.53 -9.97
CA THR A 295 -0.12 16.98 -10.75
C THR A 295 0.69 15.95 -9.96
N MET A 296 0.41 15.73 -8.68
CA MET A 296 1.25 14.95 -7.76
C MET A 296 0.58 13.69 -7.20
N LEU A 297 -0.73 13.50 -7.39
CA LEU A 297 -1.42 12.25 -7.06
C LEU A 297 -1.43 11.30 -8.25
N THR A 298 -1.45 10.00 -7.96
CA THR A 298 -1.19 8.99 -8.99
C THR A 298 -2.25 7.89 -9.07
N HIS A 299 -2.32 7.24 -10.23
CA HIS A 299 -2.91 5.91 -10.30
C HIS A 299 -1.84 4.88 -9.98
N HIS A 300 -1.88 4.31 -8.78
CA HIS A 300 -0.80 3.48 -8.25
C HIS A 300 -1.08 1.96 -8.30
N GLN A 301 -2.23 1.56 -8.86
CA GLN A 301 -2.59 0.16 -9.08
C GLN A 301 -1.65 -0.51 -10.10
N LYS A 302 -1.06 -1.65 -9.73
CA LYS A 302 -0.32 -2.55 -10.63
C LYS A 302 -1.17 -3.80 -10.91
N ILE A 303 -1.68 -3.91 -12.12
CA ILE A 303 -2.66 -4.91 -12.52
C ILE A 303 -2.27 -5.52 -13.87
N VAL A 304 -2.34 -6.85 -13.95
CA VAL A 304 -2.42 -7.59 -15.21
C VAL A 304 -3.64 -8.51 -15.15
N VAL A 305 -4.53 -8.46 -16.13
CA VAL A 305 -5.68 -9.37 -16.24
C VAL A 305 -5.68 -10.00 -17.62
N VAL A 306 -5.77 -11.33 -17.66
CA VAL A 306 -5.81 -12.09 -18.92
C VAL A 306 -6.87 -13.17 -18.89
N ASP A 307 -7.31 -13.59 -20.06
CA ASP A 307 -7.97 -14.89 -20.22
C ASP A 307 -6.93 -16.03 -20.29
N SER A 308 -7.18 -17.13 -19.59
CA SER A 308 -6.30 -18.31 -19.52
C SER A 308 -7.07 -19.61 -19.71
N GLY A 309 -6.38 -20.69 -20.08
CA GLY A 309 -6.97 -22.01 -20.21
C GLY A 309 -7.51 -22.56 -18.87
N LEU A 310 -8.45 -23.50 -18.94
CA LEU A 310 -8.95 -24.15 -17.73
C LEU A 310 -7.89 -25.06 -17.10
N PRO A 311 -7.86 -25.19 -15.75
CA PRO A 311 -6.88 -26.05 -15.07
C PRO A 311 -6.99 -27.54 -15.44
N ASN A 312 -8.13 -27.99 -15.96
CA ASN A 312 -8.39 -29.37 -16.35
C ASN A 312 -7.87 -29.74 -17.76
N GLY A 313 -7.13 -28.84 -18.41
CA GLY A 313 -6.58 -29.06 -19.76
C GLY A 313 -7.60 -28.87 -20.90
N ASN A 314 -8.83 -28.44 -20.61
CA ASN A 314 -9.76 -28.04 -21.67
C ASN A 314 -9.30 -26.71 -22.29
N HIS A 315 -8.97 -26.75 -23.59
CA HIS A 315 -8.45 -25.62 -24.34
C HIS A 315 -9.53 -24.80 -25.08
N GLU A 316 -10.77 -25.31 -25.16
CA GLU A 316 -11.90 -24.62 -25.78
C GLU A 316 -12.53 -23.61 -24.83
N LYS A 317 -12.59 -23.94 -23.54
CA LYS A 317 -13.06 -23.04 -22.48
C LYS A 317 -11.91 -22.31 -21.82
N ARG A 318 -12.19 -21.10 -21.34
CA ARG A 318 -11.22 -20.20 -20.73
C ARG A 318 -11.79 -19.59 -19.46
N ARG A 319 -10.92 -18.97 -18.67
CA ARG A 319 -11.21 -18.33 -17.38
C ARG A 319 -10.39 -17.06 -17.26
N ILE A 320 -10.69 -16.21 -16.28
CA ILE A 320 -9.89 -15.03 -15.99
C ILE A 320 -8.82 -15.36 -14.94
N VAL A 321 -7.65 -14.74 -15.11
CA VAL A 321 -6.54 -14.70 -14.15
C VAL A 321 -6.14 -13.24 -13.96
N GLY A 322 -5.96 -12.82 -12.72
CA GLY A 322 -5.52 -11.47 -12.37
C GLY A 322 -4.21 -11.49 -11.59
N PHE A 323 -3.42 -10.43 -11.71
CA PHE A 323 -2.20 -10.20 -10.94
C PHE A 323 -2.32 -8.84 -10.26
N VAL A 324 -1.97 -8.80 -8.96
CA VAL A 324 -1.92 -7.57 -8.16
C VAL A 324 -0.75 -7.62 -7.17
N GLY A 325 -0.18 -6.47 -6.83
CA GLY A 325 0.95 -6.37 -5.89
C GLY A 325 1.70 -5.05 -6.00
N GLY A 326 2.97 -5.04 -5.59
CA GLY A 326 3.85 -3.88 -5.65
C GLY A 326 4.64 -3.73 -6.96
N ILE A 327 4.83 -4.82 -7.70
CA ILE A 327 5.69 -4.85 -8.91
C ILE A 327 4.98 -4.27 -10.15
N ASP A 328 5.44 -3.11 -10.63
CA ASP A 328 5.10 -2.57 -11.96
C ASP A 328 5.88 -3.30 -13.07
N LEU A 329 5.36 -3.27 -14.30
CA LEU A 329 6.05 -3.78 -15.49
C LEU A 329 6.96 -2.70 -16.10
N CYS A 330 7.97 -2.27 -15.34
CA CYS A 330 8.93 -1.24 -15.76
C CYS A 330 10.38 -1.55 -15.34
N ASN A 331 11.30 -0.67 -15.70
CA ASN A 331 12.72 -0.79 -15.40
C ASN A 331 13.00 -0.82 -13.88
N GLY A 332 14.10 -1.46 -13.48
CA GLY A 332 14.58 -1.57 -12.11
C GLY A 332 13.89 -2.65 -11.27
N ARG A 333 12.70 -3.12 -11.68
CA ARG A 333 11.84 -4.04 -10.91
C ARG A 333 12.24 -5.50 -11.03
N TYR A 334 12.95 -5.89 -12.10
CA TYR A 334 13.49 -7.23 -12.19
C TYR A 334 14.57 -7.38 -11.12
N ASP A 335 14.38 -8.32 -10.21
CA ASP A 335 15.40 -8.74 -9.25
C ASP A 335 15.10 -10.15 -8.76
N THR A 336 15.99 -10.66 -7.93
CA THR A 336 15.88 -11.95 -7.24
C THR A 336 16.24 -11.77 -5.77
N PRO A 337 15.93 -12.75 -4.90
CA PRO A 337 16.32 -12.73 -3.49
C PRO A 337 17.82 -12.60 -3.21
N PHE A 338 18.69 -12.69 -4.23
CA PHE A 338 20.13 -12.40 -4.10
C PHE A 338 20.47 -10.91 -4.05
N HIS A 339 19.62 -10.05 -4.61
CA HIS A 339 19.72 -8.59 -4.55
C HIS A 339 21.12 -8.03 -4.76
N SER A 340 21.79 -8.46 -5.82
CA SER A 340 23.19 -8.11 -6.05
C SER A 340 23.36 -6.63 -6.38
N LEU A 341 24.37 -6.02 -5.78
CA LEU A 341 24.73 -4.62 -5.98
C LEU A 341 25.60 -4.43 -7.23
N PHE A 342 26.49 -5.38 -7.49
CA PHE A 342 27.53 -5.24 -8.52
C PHE A 342 27.66 -6.43 -9.48
N ARG A 343 27.26 -7.65 -9.06
CA ARG A 343 27.59 -8.90 -9.78
C ARG A 343 26.65 -9.23 -10.93
N THR A 344 25.65 -8.39 -11.15
CA THR A 344 24.63 -8.55 -12.21
C THR A 344 24.68 -7.43 -13.23
N LEU A 345 25.61 -6.48 -13.07
CA LEU A 345 25.77 -5.29 -13.90
C LEU A 345 26.26 -5.58 -15.33
N ASP A 346 26.84 -6.75 -15.57
CA ASP A 346 27.24 -7.27 -16.89
C ASP A 346 26.30 -8.37 -17.41
N THR A 347 25.18 -8.61 -16.72
CA THR A 347 24.19 -9.62 -17.10
C THR A 347 22.78 -9.02 -17.11
N VAL A 348 21.90 -9.46 -16.19
CA VAL A 348 20.46 -9.18 -16.23
C VAL A 348 20.10 -7.70 -15.94
N HIS A 349 21.04 -6.91 -15.42
CA HIS A 349 20.86 -5.49 -15.12
C HIS A 349 21.75 -4.57 -15.97
N HIS A 350 22.44 -5.09 -16.99
CA HIS A 350 23.29 -4.25 -17.84
C HIS A 350 22.49 -3.14 -18.54
N ASP A 351 21.36 -3.54 -19.15
CA ASP A 351 20.42 -2.65 -19.83
C ASP A 351 19.23 -2.26 -18.94
N ASP A 352 19.31 -2.56 -17.64
CA ASP A 352 18.27 -2.28 -16.64
C ASP A 352 18.87 -1.80 -15.31
N PHE A 353 19.85 -0.90 -15.41
CA PHE A 353 20.50 -0.28 -14.27
C PHE A 353 19.60 0.79 -13.65
N HIS A 354 19.20 0.57 -12.39
CA HIS A 354 18.35 1.48 -11.64
C HIS A 354 19.07 1.94 -10.36
N GLN A 355 19.21 3.26 -10.20
CA GLN A 355 19.84 3.89 -9.04
C GLN A 355 19.47 5.39 -8.96
N PRO A 356 18.28 5.73 -8.41
CA PRO A 356 17.79 7.10 -8.36
C PRO A 356 18.29 7.89 -7.13
N ASN A 357 19.00 7.26 -6.20
CA ASN A 357 19.46 7.90 -4.97
C ASN A 357 20.73 8.75 -5.16
N PHE A 358 21.37 8.63 -6.33
CA PHE A 358 22.58 9.37 -6.66
C PHE A 358 22.38 10.21 -7.94
N PRO A 359 22.72 11.51 -7.90
CA PRO A 359 22.74 12.31 -9.11
C PRO A 359 23.65 11.69 -10.18
N ASN A 360 23.16 11.60 -11.42
CA ASN A 360 23.91 11.10 -12.57
C ASN A 360 24.47 9.67 -12.42
N ALA A 361 23.79 8.81 -11.65
CA ALA A 361 24.09 7.38 -11.60
C ALA A 361 23.95 6.76 -13.00
N SER A 362 24.87 5.87 -13.36
CA SER A 362 24.78 5.16 -14.64
C SER A 362 25.62 3.89 -14.62
N ILE A 363 25.22 2.92 -15.44
CA ILE A 363 25.99 1.68 -15.62
C ILE A 363 27.46 1.93 -15.97
N LYS A 364 27.75 2.98 -16.76
CA LYS A 364 29.12 3.37 -17.16
C LYS A 364 30.01 3.74 -15.97
N LYS A 365 29.42 4.25 -14.88
CA LYS A 365 30.12 4.60 -13.63
C LYS A 365 30.11 3.47 -12.61
N GLY A 366 29.39 2.38 -12.89
CA GLY A 366 29.35 1.17 -12.06
C GLY A 366 28.30 1.20 -10.96
N GLY A 367 28.32 0.18 -10.11
CA GLY A 367 27.37 0.06 -9.00
C GLY A 367 27.69 0.98 -7.80
N PRO A 368 26.92 0.85 -6.71
CA PRO A 368 25.86 -0.14 -6.55
C PRO A 368 24.60 0.24 -7.36
N ARG A 369 23.97 -0.73 -8.05
CA ARG A 369 22.54 -0.56 -8.39
C ARG A 369 21.72 -0.54 -7.11
N GLU A 370 20.48 -0.10 -7.17
CA GLU A 370 19.51 -0.29 -6.09
C GLU A 370 18.76 -1.61 -6.31
N PRO A 371 19.00 -2.66 -5.52
CA PRO A 371 18.21 -3.90 -5.59
C PRO A 371 16.75 -3.64 -5.20
N TRP A 372 15.84 -4.44 -5.73
CA TRP A 372 14.40 -4.23 -5.61
C TRP A 372 13.72 -5.42 -4.93
N HIS A 373 13.46 -5.30 -3.63
CA HIS A 373 12.69 -6.28 -2.86
C HIS A 373 11.20 -5.94 -2.90
N ASP A 374 10.38 -6.83 -3.44
CA ASP A 374 8.97 -6.57 -3.63
C ASP A 374 8.11 -7.85 -3.66
N ILE A 375 6.80 -7.68 -3.50
CA ILE A 375 5.83 -8.76 -3.34
C ILE A 375 4.69 -8.58 -4.34
N HIS A 376 4.32 -9.68 -4.99
CA HIS A 376 3.20 -9.72 -5.93
C HIS A 376 2.37 -10.99 -5.73
N CYS A 377 1.18 -11.06 -6.34
CA CYS A 377 0.40 -12.29 -6.34
C CYS A 377 -0.39 -12.49 -7.62
N LYS A 378 -0.63 -13.76 -7.94
CA LYS A 378 -1.58 -14.19 -8.98
C LYS A 378 -2.83 -14.73 -8.33
N LEU A 379 -3.98 -14.31 -8.86
CA LEU A 379 -5.31 -14.56 -8.37
C LEU A 379 -6.10 -15.36 -9.39
N GLU A 380 -6.63 -16.50 -8.95
CA GLU A 380 -7.41 -17.42 -9.76
C GLU A 380 -8.72 -17.78 -9.05
N GLY A 381 -9.77 -18.08 -9.82
CA GLY A 381 -11.12 -18.27 -9.30
C GLY A 381 -11.94 -16.97 -9.33
N PRO A 382 -13.09 -16.90 -8.64
CA PRO A 382 -14.01 -15.76 -8.79
C PRO A 382 -13.39 -14.39 -8.49
N ILE A 383 -12.38 -14.35 -7.62
CA ILE A 383 -11.63 -13.12 -7.30
C ILE A 383 -10.97 -12.46 -8.52
N ALA A 384 -10.56 -13.22 -9.53
CA ALA A 384 -9.93 -12.67 -10.72
C ALA A 384 -10.88 -11.78 -11.54
N TRP A 385 -12.19 -12.03 -11.43
CA TRP A 385 -13.23 -11.20 -12.06
C TRP A 385 -13.44 -9.90 -11.30
N ASP A 386 -13.21 -9.86 -9.98
CA ASP A 386 -13.27 -8.60 -9.23
C ASP A 386 -12.12 -7.67 -9.66
N VAL A 387 -10.93 -8.22 -9.97
CA VAL A 387 -9.81 -7.45 -10.52
C VAL A 387 -10.14 -6.94 -11.94
N LEU A 388 -10.72 -7.79 -12.79
CA LEU A 388 -11.22 -7.40 -14.11
C LEU A 388 -12.24 -6.27 -14.00
N PHE A 389 -13.23 -6.43 -13.11
CA PHE A 389 -14.29 -5.44 -12.90
C PHE A 389 -13.73 -4.10 -12.43
N ASN A 390 -12.72 -4.10 -11.56
CA ASN A 390 -12.01 -2.86 -11.20
C ASN A 390 -11.40 -2.17 -12.44
N PHE A 391 -10.76 -2.93 -13.34
CA PHE A 391 -10.22 -2.37 -14.57
C PHE A 391 -11.34 -1.81 -15.47
N GLU A 392 -12.43 -2.55 -15.64
CA GLU A 392 -13.59 -2.12 -16.43
C GLU A 392 -14.21 -0.83 -15.89
N GLN A 393 -14.40 -0.73 -14.57
CA GLN A 393 -14.92 0.49 -13.92
C GLN A 393 -14.04 1.70 -14.22
N ARG A 394 -12.70 1.53 -14.20
CA ARG A 394 -11.74 2.60 -14.52
C ARG A 394 -11.74 2.93 -16.00
N TRP A 395 -11.78 1.92 -16.86
CA TRP A 395 -11.82 2.12 -18.31
C TRP A 395 -13.08 2.87 -18.76
N LEU A 396 -14.24 2.52 -18.21
CA LEU A 396 -15.49 3.23 -18.48
C LEU A 396 -15.44 4.70 -18.03
N LYS A 397 -14.69 5.00 -16.96
CA LYS A 397 -14.53 6.36 -16.46
C LYS A 397 -13.48 7.18 -17.21
N GLN A 398 -12.34 6.57 -17.56
CA GLN A 398 -11.14 7.30 -18.00
C GLN A 398 -10.44 6.72 -19.24
N GLY A 399 -10.88 5.56 -19.76
CA GLY A 399 -10.29 4.87 -20.92
C GLY A 399 -10.67 5.47 -22.29
N GLY A 400 -11.67 6.35 -22.34
CA GLY A 400 -12.01 7.17 -23.50
C GLY A 400 -12.82 6.48 -24.61
N LYS A 401 -12.48 5.26 -25.02
CA LYS A 401 -13.19 4.52 -26.09
C LYS A 401 -13.96 3.31 -25.52
N ASP A 402 -15.11 3.00 -26.12
CA ASP A 402 -15.85 1.77 -25.80
C ASP A 402 -15.21 0.55 -26.51
N LEU A 403 -14.22 -0.07 -25.84
CA LEU A 403 -13.41 -1.18 -26.37
C LEU A 403 -13.36 -2.39 -25.44
N LEU A 404 -14.07 -2.33 -24.31
CA LEU A 404 -14.17 -3.46 -23.40
C LEU A 404 -14.85 -4.62 -24.12
N ASN A 405 -14.39 -5.82 -23.85
CA ASN A 405 -15.05 -7.01 -24.35
C ASN A 405 -16.40 -7.14 -23.63
N ASP A 406 -17.50 -7.29 -24.36
CA ASP A 406 -18.76 -7.68 -23.73
C ASP A 406 -18.61 -9.13 -23.24
N VAL A 407 -18.57 -9.30 -21.92
CA VAL A 407 -18.44 -10.62 -21.29
C VAL A 407 -19.58 -11.54 -21.74
N ARG A 408 -20.77 -11.00 -22.04
CA ARG A 408 -21.93 -11.78 -22.52
C ARG A 408 -21.70 -12.39 -23.90
N ASP A 409 -20.95 -11.70 -24.76
CA ASP A 409 -20.56 -12.22 -26.07
C ASP A 409 -19.49 -13.32 -25.93
N LEU A 410 -18.72 -13.28 -24.85
CA LEU A 410 -17.68 -14.25 -24.52
C LEU A 410 -18.15 -15.39 -23.59
N ASP A 411 -19.38 -15.38 -23.06
CA ASP A 411 -19.92 -16.40 -22.14
C ASP A 411 -19.85 -17.83 -22.70
N ARG A 412 -19.83 -17.95 -24.04
CA ARG A 412 -19.65 -19.25 -24.72
C ARG A 412 -18.22 -19.77 -24.66
N ILE A 413 -17.24 -18.93 -24.37
CA ILE A 413 -15.81 -19.24 -24.39
C ILE A 413 -15.19 -19.08 -22.99
N ILE A 414 -15.41 -17.94 -22.34
CA ILE A 414 -14.97 -17.64 -20.98
C ILE A 414 -16.07 -18.08 -20.01
N ILE A 415 -15.72 -18.91 -19.03
CA ILE A 415 -16.67 -19.35 -18.01
C ILE A 415 -17.07 -18.19 -17.08
N PRO A 416 -18.27 -18.22 -16.48
CA PRO A 416 -18.63 -17.25 -15.45
C PRO A 416 -17.68 -17.34 -14.24
N PRO A 417 -17.66 -16.35 -13.33
CA PRO A 417 -16.83 -16.40 -12.11
C PRO A 417 -17.03 -17.73 -11.36
N SER A 418 -16.04 -18.61 -11.44
CA SER A 418 -16.16 -20.01 -11.01
C SER A 418 -14.98 -20.42 -10.13
N PRO A 419 -15.21 -21.24 -9.08
CA PRO A 419 -14.15 -21.84 -8.29
C PRO A 419 -13.13 -22.61 -9.15
N VAL A 420 -11.85 -22.48 -8.84
CA VAL A 420 -10.76 -23.28 -9.43
C VAL A 420 -10.39 -24.47 -8.53
N MET A 421 -10.88 -24.49 -7.30
CA MET A 421 -10.71 -25.58 -6.35
C MET A 421 -12.04 -25.93 -5.68
N LEU A 422 -12.16 -27.17 -5.22
CA LEU A 422 -13.30 -27.60 -4.42
C LEU A 422 -13.20 -26.98 -3.00
N PRO A 423 -14.33 -26.64 -2.34
CA PRO A 423 -14.30 -26.02 -1.01
C PRO A 423 -13.61 -26.84 0.09
N HIS A 424 -13.46 -28.15 -0.09
CA HIS A 424 -12.80 -29.06 0.84
C HIS A 424 -11.36 -29.42 0.44
N ASP A 425 -10.86 -28.87 -0.68
CA ASP A 425 -9.46 -28.98 -1.03
C ASP A 425 -8.64 -28.16 -0.02
N ARG A 426 -7.59 -28.76 0.54
CA ARG A 426 -6.73 -28.09 1.52
C ARG A 426 -5.99 -26.90 0.93
N GLU A 427 -5.78 -26.91 -0.38
CA GLU A 427 -5.09 -25.86 -1.11
C GLU A 427 -6.01 -24.67 -1.48
N THR A 428 -7.33 -24.76 -1.21
CA THR A 428 -8.26 -23.69 -1.55
C THR A 428 -7.98 -22.41 -0.76
N TRP A 429 -8.36 -21.27 -1.36
CA TRP A 429 -8.28 -19.97 -0.73
C TRP A 429 -9.63 -19.28 -0.69
N ASN A 430 -9.83 -18.51 0.37
CA ASN A 430 -10.84 -17.47 0.44
C ASN A 430 -10.13 -16.12 0.30
N VAL A 431 -10.59 -15.29 -0.63
CA VAL A 431 -9.92 -14.04 -1.02
C VAL A 431 -10.94 -12.93 -1.15
N GLN A 432 -10.59 -11.73 -0.73
CA GLN A 432 -11.40 -10.53 -0.86
C GLN A 432 -10.56 -9.43 -1.50
N LEU A 433 -11.17 -8.66 -2.42
CA LEU A 433 -10.52 -7.53 -3.06
C LEU A 433 -10.82 -6.24 -2.28
N PHE A 434 -9.82 -5.40 -2.13
CA PHE A 434 -9.90 -4.11 -1.47
C PHE A 434 -9.31 -3.02 -2.36
N ARG A 435 -9.80 -1.79 -2.22
CA ARG A 435 -9.31 -0.63 -2.97
C ARG A 435 -9.20 0.63 -2.12
N SER A 436 -8.40 1.55 -2.63
CA SER A 436 -8.51 2.98 -2.40
C SER A 436 -8.83 3.60 -3.74
N ILE A 437 -10.06 4.06 -3.98
CA ILE A 437 -10.46 4.67 -5.25
C ILE A 437 -11.74 5.48 -5.05
N ASP A 438 -11.99 6.50 -5.86
CA ASP A 438 -13.21 7.30 -5.79
C ASP A 438 -14.02 7.29 -7.10
N GLY A 439 -15.22 7.87 -7.05
CA GLY A 439 -16.11 8.04 -8.20
C GLY A 439 -15.56 8.92 -9.33
N GLY A 440 -14.45 9.64 -9.08
CA GLY A 440 -13.70 10.38 -10.10
C GLY A 440 -12.86 9.47 -10.98
N ALA A 441 -12.41 8.34 -10.43
CA ALA A 441 -11.57 7.34 -11.10
C ALA A 441 -12.31 6.06 -11.52
N ALA A 442 -13.44 5.73 -10.90
CA ALA A 442 -14.20 4.52 -11.19
C ALA A 442 -15.68 4.82 -11.43
N PHE A 443 -16.25 4.22 -12.48
CA PHE A 443 -17.67 4.28 -12.78
C PHE A 443 -18.46 3.21 -12.01
N GLY A 444 -19.76 3.45 -11.76
CA GLY A 444 -20.69 2.42 -11.29
C GLY A 444 -20.74 2.21 -9.77
N PHE A 445 -20.29 3.18 -8.98
CA PHE A 445 -20.58 3.19 -7.54
C PHE A 445 -22.06 3.48 -7.26
N PRO A 446 -22.64 2.99 -6.15
CA PRO A 446 -24.01 3.30 -5.76
C PRO A 446 -24.20 4.78 -5.42
N ASP A 447 -25.24 5.41 -6.00
CA ASP A 447 -25.56 6.82 -5.73
C ASP A 447 -26.35 7.03 -4.42
N LYS A 448 -27.08 6.00 -3.97
CA LYS A 448 -27.92 6.09 -2.76
C LYS A 448 -27.05 5.95 -1.51
N PRO A 449 -27.16 6.86 -0.52
CA PRO A 449 -26.39 6.81 0.73
C PRO A 449 -26.47 5.49 1.48
N GLU A 450 -27.65 4.85 1.50
CA GLU A 450 -27.84 3.57 2.17
C GLU A 450 -27.04 2.46 1.48
N ASP A 451 -27.09 2.41 0.15
CA ASP A 451 -26.36 1.43 -0.65
C ASP A 451 -24.84 1.65 -0.55
N ALA A 452 -24.41 2.92 -0.56
CA ALA A 452 -23.03 3.34 -0.33
C ALA A 452 -22.52 2.89 1.05
N ALA A 453 -23.27 3.19 2.12
CA ALA A 453 -22.91 2.80 3.48
C ALA A 453 -22.86 1.27 3.66
N ARG A 454 -23.76 0.50 3.03
CA ARG A 454 -23.70 -0.97 3.05
C ARG A 454 -22.44 -1.52 2.38
N ALA A 455 -21.93 -0.83 1.36
CA ALA A 455 -20.66 -1.14 0.70
C ALA A 455 -19.43 -0.51 1.40
N GLY A 456 -19.61 0.17 2.54
CA GLY A 456 -18.56 0.88 3.28
C GLY A 456 -17.98 2.10 2.55
N LEU A 457 -18.67 2.58 1.52
CA LEU A 457 -18.27 3.77 0.81
C LEU A 457 -18.61 5.01 1.63
N ILE A 458 -17.71 5.98 1.63
CA ILE A 458 -17.88 7.24 2.36
C ILE A 458 -18.02 8.42 1.40
N SER A 459 -18.71 9.47 1.85
CA SER A 459 -18.83 10.71 1.09
C SER A 459 -17.52 11.50 1.18
N GLY A 460 -16.98 11.86 0.02
CA GLY A 460 -15.87 12.78 -0.13
C GLY A 460 -16.33 14.22 -0.34
N LYS A 461 -15.49 15.07 -0.96
CA LYS A 461 -15.92 16.42 -1.35
C LYS A 461 -16.87 16.33 -2.53
N ASP A 462 -16.38 15.83 -3.64
CA ASP A 462 -17.09 15.82 -4.90
C ASP A 462 -17.47 14.40 -5.33
N ASN A 463 -16.81 13.39 -4.77
CA ASN A 463 -16.98 11.99 -5.13
C ASN A 463 -17.27 11.09 -3.92
N ILE A 464 -17.88 9.95 -4.20
CA ILE A 464 -17.94 8.81 -3.28
C ILE A 464 -16.57 8.11 -3.24
N ILE A 465 -16.16 7.63 -2.07
CA ILE A 465 -14.83 7.09 -1.82
C ILE A 465 -14.93 5.63 -1.32
N ASP A 466 -14.20 4.74 -1.99
CA ASP A 466 -13.87 3.40 -1.51
C ASP A 466 -12.52 3.46 -0.78
N ARG A 467 -12.52 3.08 0.50
CA ARG A 467 -11.35 3.03 1.39
C ARG A 467 -11.16 1.65 2.01
N SER A 468 -11.69 0.63 1.35
CA SER A 468 -11.73 -0.75 1.85
C SER A 468 -10.36 -1.35 2.13
N ILE A 469 -9.26 -0.82 1.55
CA ILE A 469 -7.89 -1.21 1.94
C ILE A 469 -7.64 -0.88 3.41
N GLN A 470 -7.86 0.38 3.82
CA GLN A 470 -7.64 0.79 5.21
C GLN A 470 -8.48 -0.06 6.17
N ASP A 471 -9.73 -0.30 5.80
CA ASP A 471 -10.66 -1.08 6.61
C ASP A 471 -10.23 -2.56 6.70
N GLY A 472 -9.72 -3.13 5.60
CA GLY A 472 -9.12 -4.46 5.56
C GLY A 472 -7.90 -4.59 6.48
N TYR A 473 -7.02 -3.58 6.50
CA TYR A 473 -5.88 -3.52 7.42
C TYR A 473 -6.33 -3.43 8.88
N ILE A 474 -7.27 -2.53 9.21
CA ILE A 474 -7.80 -2.36 10.58
C ILE A 474 -8.38 -3.69 11.09
N ASN A 475 -9.24 -4.33 10.30
CA ASN A 475 -9.85 -5.61 10.69
C ASN A 475 -8.81 -6.73 10.85
N ALA A 476 -7.75 -6.74 10.04
CA ALA A 476 -6.66 -7.71 10.16
C ALA A 476 -5.85 -7.52 11.44
N ILE A 477 -5.54 -6.27 11.80
CA ILE A 477 -4.83 -5.94 13.04
C ILE A 477 -5.70 -6.27 14.25
N ARG A 478 -6.97 -5.87 14.26
CA ARG A 478 -7.89 -6.09 15.40
C ARG A 478 -8.09 -7.56 15.74
N ARG A 479 -8.16 -8.44 14.74
CA ARG A 479 -8.28 -9.89 14.99
C ARG A 479 -6.98 -10.57 15.37
N ALA A 480 -5.82 -9.97 15.09
CA ALA A 480 -4.50 -10.56 15.36
C ALA A 480 -4.36 -11.03 16.81
N LYS A 481 -3.76 -12.21 17.01
CA LYS A 481 -3.61 -12.84 18.33
C LYS A 481 -2.19 -13.30 18.68
N ASN A 482 -1.30 -13.52 17.71
CA ASN A 482 0.05 -14.04 17.91
C ASN A 482 1.10 -13.04 17.44
N PHE A 483 1.08 -12.66 16.16
CA PHE A 483 2.06 -11.71 15.62
C PHE A 483 1.58 -11.04 14.33
N ILE A 484 2.23 -9.94 13.99
CA ILE A 484 2.08 -9.25 12.70
C ILE A 484 3.46 -9.04 12.08
N TYR A 485 3.61 -9.37 10.80
CA TYR A 485 4.80 -9.10 9.99
C TYR A 485 4.43 -8.20 8.83
N ILE A 486 5.10 -7.06 8.68
CA ILE A 486 4.82 -6.04 7.68
C ILE A 486 6.09 -5.79 6.87
N GLU A 487 5.96 -5.76 5.56
CA GLU A 487 6.96 -5.18 4.66
C GLU A 487 6.26 -4.05 3.90
N ASN A 488 6.74 -2.81 4.06
CA ASN A 488 6.11 -1.66 3.44
C ASN A 488 7.13 -0.58 3.05
N GLN A 489 6.92 0.05 1.89
CA GLN A 489 7.74 1.18 1.43
C GLN A 489 7.65 2.39 2.36
N TYR A 490 6.48 2.62 2.98
CA TYR A 490 6.27 3.72 3.91
C TYR A 490 5.64 3.21 5.20
N PHE A 491 5.94 3.89 6.30
CA PHE A 491 5.28 3.64 7.58
C PHE A 491 5.14 4.94 8.36
N LEU A 492 4.07 5.67 8.07
CA LEU A 492 3.73 6.91 8.74
C LEU A 492 2.20 7.04 8.80
N GLY A 493 1.66 7.70 9.81
CA GLY A 493 0.22 7.92 9.92
C GLY A 493 -0.29 8.06 11.34
N SER A 494 -1.61 8.06 11.50
CA SER A 494 -2.29 8.34 12.75
C SER A 494 -1.85 9.67 13.39
N SER A 495 -1.66 10.70 12.57
CA SER A 495 -1.08 11.97 12.99
C SER A 495 -1.89 12.69 14.07
N PHE A 496 -3.17 12.36 14.22
CA PHE A 496 -4.04 12.90 15.27
C PHE A 496 -3.56 12.59 16.69
N ASP A 497 -2.60 11.67 16.87
CA ASP A 497 -2.06 11.29 18.18
C ASP A 497 -0.53 11.35 18.26
N TRP A 498 0.13 12.09 17.35
CA TRP A 498 1.58 12.28 17.42
C TRP A 498 2.03 13.08 18.65
N ASN A 499 1.15 13.93 19.19
CA ASN A 499 1.41 14.78 20.35
C ASN A 499 2.69 15.62 20.15
N SER A 500 2.82 16.22 18.96
CA SER A 500 3.96 17.06 18.61
C SER A 500 3.93 18.41 19.36
N ASN A 501 5.11 18.91 19.71
CA ASN A 501 5.26 20.23 20.35
C ASN A 501 5.72 21.32 19.37
N ASP A 502 6.25 20.93 18.23
CA ASP A 502 6.90 21.77 17.22
C ASP A 502 6.03 22.02 15.98
N ILE A 503 4.98 21.22 15.79
CA ILE A 503 4.01 21.34 14.72
C ILE A 503 2.59 21.19 15.26
N LYS A 504 1.61 21.64 14.47
CA LYS A 504 0.20 21.42 14.76
C LYS A 504 -0.28 20.16 14.06
N ASP A 505 -0.42 19.08 14.81
CA ASP A 505 -0.76 17.74 14.30
C ASP A 505 -2.06 17.72 13.47
N GLU A 506 -3.03 18.59 13.77
CA GLU A 506 -4.28 18.68 13.03
C GLU A 506 -4.10 19.20 11.59
N ASP A 507 -2.99 19.87 11.29
CA ASP A 507 -2.70 20.40 9.95
C ASP A 507 -2.09 19.31 9.03
N ILE A 508 -1.58 18.22 9.60
CA ILE A 508 -0.90 17.14 8.86
C ILE A 508 -1.89 16.27 8.08
N ASN A 509 -3.03 15.94 8.69
CA ASN A 509 -4.11 15.15 8.08
C ASN A 509 -3.69 13.74 7.59
N ALA A 510 -2.73 13.08 8.26
CA ALA A 510 -2.42 11.67 8.04
C ALA A 510 -3.25 10.80 9.00
N LEU A 511 -4.57 10.82 8.79
CA LEU A 511 -5.59 10.34 9.74
C LEU A 511 -5.87 8.82 9.71
N HIS A 512 -5.27 8.07 8.79
CA HIS A 512 -5.49 6.61 8.76
C HIS A 512 -4.99 5.92 10.05
N LEU A 513 -5.61 4.80 10.41
CA LEU A 513 -5.50 4.23 11.76
C LEU A 513 -4.41 3.17 11.94
N ILE A 514 -3.72 2.75 10.87
CA ILE A 514 -2.86 1.56 10.89
C ILE A 514 -1.82 1.61 12.02
N PRO A 515 -0.97 2.66 12.14
CA PRO A 515 0.00 2.74 13.24
C PRO A 515 -0.63 2.69 14.63
N LYS A 516 -1.73 3.41 14.86
CA LYS A 516 -2.40 3.44 16.17
C LYS A 516 -3.08 2.12 16.52
N GLU A 517 -3.72 1.45 15.56
CA GLU A 517 -4.32 0.12 15.77
C GLU A 517 -3.24 -0.92 16.12
N LEU A 518 -2.04 -0.83 15.53
CA LEU A 518 -0.90 -1.69 15.87
C LEU A 518 -0.43 -1.47 17.31
N SER A 519 -0.19 -0.21 17.71
CA SER A 519 0.25 0.08 19.09
C SER A 519 -0.82 -0.29 20.11
N LEU A 520 -2.09 0.04 19.87
CA LEU A 520 -3.19 -0.34 20.75
C LEU A 520 -3.40 -1.86 20.83
N LYS A 521 -3.18 -2.59 19.72
CA LYS A 521 -3.18 -4.05 19.75
C LYS A 521 -2.06 -4.56 20.66
N ILE A 522 -0.83 -4.08 20.52
CA ILE A 522 0.29 -4.47 21.41
C ILE A 522 -0.04 -4.14 22.87
N VAL A 523 -0.52 -2.92 23.15
CA VAL A 523 -0.94 -2.48 24.49
C VAL A 523 -1.96 -3.45 25.07
N SER A 524 -3.01 -3.82 24.32
CA SER A 524 -4.03 -4.74 24.80
C SER A 524 -3.48 -6.14 25.16
N LYS A 525 -2.44 -6.59 24.47
CA LYS A 525 -1.81 -7.91 24.70
C LYS A 525 -0.85 -7.86 25.89
N ILE A 526 -0.10 -6.76 26.05
CA ILE A 526 0.64 -6.47 27.28
C ILE A 526 -0.33 -6.43 28.47
N GLU A 527 -1.49 -5.79 28.30
CA GLU A 527 -2.46 -5.66 29.36
C GLU A 527 -3.07 -6.99 29.81
N ALA A 528 -3.27 -7.90 28.86
CA ALA A 528 -3.76 -9.25 29.05
C ALA A 528 -2.66 -10.23 29.51
N GLY A 529 -1.38 -9.87 29.43
CA GLY A 529 -0.26 -10.78 29.72
C GLY A 529 -0.09 -11.86 28.65
N GLU A 530 -0.47 -11.58 27.41
CA GLU A 530 -0.41 -12.51 26.27
C GLU A 530 0.78 -12.16 25.37
N ASP A 531 1.52 -13.18 24.91
CA ASP A 531 2.62 -12.98 23.95
C ASP A 531 2.08 -12.42 22.62
N PHE A 532 2.67 -11.31 22.17
CA PHE A 532 2.36 -10.69 20.90
C PHE A 532 3.51 -9.84 20.39
N ARG A 533 3.83 -9.94 19.09
CA ARG A 533 4.97 -9.25 18.46
C ARG A 533 4.58 -8.62 17.14
N VAL A 534 5.15 -7.46 16.85
CA VAL A 534 5.03 -6.78 15.56
C VAL A 534 6.41 -6.53 14.99
N TYR A 535 6.60 -6.97 13.75
CA TYR A 535 7.82 -6.87 12.98
C TYR A 535 7.54 -6.01 11.74
N VAL A 536 8.32 -4.96 11.52
CA VAL A 536 8.13 -4.04 10.40
C VAL A 536 9.44 -3.90 9.63
N VAL A 537 9.42 -4.17 8.33
CA VAL A 537 10.56 -3.98 7.43
C VAL A 537 10.24 -2.83 6.48
N LEU A 538 11.14 -1.84 6.46
CA LEU A 538 11.03 -0.60 5.69
C LEU A 538 12.24 -0.46 4.77
N PRO A 539 12.20 0.38 3.73
CA PRO A 539 13.44 0.76 3.07
C PRO A 539 14.29 1.59 4.06
N MET A 540 15.60 1.62 3.86
CA MET A 540 16.48 2.41 4.75
C MET A 540 16.06 3.89 4.73
N TRP A 541 15.75 4.39 3.53
CA TRP A 541 15.01 5.62 3.26
C TRP A 541 14.12 5.43 2.01
N PRO A 542 13.05 6.23 1.83
CA PRO A 542 12.27 6.23 0.58
C PRO A 542 13.11 6.60 -0.65
N GLU A 543 12.85 5.95 -1.79
CA GLU A 543 13.59 6.13 -3.04
C GLU A 543 13.75 7.61 -3.44
N GLY A 544 14.98 7.98 -3.81
CA GLY A 544 15.36 9.32 -4.23
C GLY A 544 16.59 9.82 -3.47
N GLU A 545 17.09 11.00 -3.83
CA GLU A 545 18.22 11.59 -3.12
C GLU A 545 17.89 11.76 -1.63
N PRO A 546 18.65 11.13 -0.71
CA PRO A 546 18.22 11.01 0.68
C PRO A 546 18.29 12.34 1.44
N GLU A 547 19.09 13.29 0.97
CA GLU A 547 19.15 14.67 1.48
C GLU A 547 18.01 15.57 0.94
N SER A 548 17.21 15.10 -0.03
CA SER A 548 16.13 15.90 -0.59
C SER A 548 15.06 16.23 0.45
N ALA A 549 14.38 17.37 0.27
CA ALA A 549 13.32 17.81 1.19
C ALA A 549 12.16 16.80 1.29
N SER A 550 11.87 16.06 0.21
CA SER A 550 10.82 15.04 0.20
C SER A 550 11.18 13.86 1.10
N VAL A 551 12.35 13.25 0.87
CA VAL A 551 12.82 12.11 1.66
C VAL A 551 12.98 12.49 3.14
N GLN A 552 13.56 13.66 3.42
CA GLN A 552 13.75 14.14 4.79
C GLN A 552 12.42 14.42 5.50
N ALA A 553 11.39 14.93 4.81
CA ALA A 553 10.06 15.12 5.41
C ALA A 553 9.39 13.77 5.72
N ILE A 554 9.49 12.79 4.82
CA ILE A 554 8.90 11.47 5.01
C ILE A 554 9.56 10.73 6.19
N LEU A 555 10.89 10.80 6.31
CA LEU A 555 11.62 10.24 7.45
C LEU A 555 11.19 10.89 8.78
N ASP A 556 10.89 12.19 8.80
CA ASP A 556 10.38 12.86 10.00
C ASP A 556 8.97 12.35 10.38
N TRP A 557 8.07 12.17 9.40
CA TRP A 557 6.75 11.59 9.65
C TRP A 557 6.81 10.15 10.15
N GLN A 558 7.71 9.34 9.59
CA GLN A 558 7.99 8.00 10.07
C GLN A 558 8.50 8.01 11.51
N ARG A 559 9.46 8.88 11.84
CA ARG A 559 9.99 9.04 13.20
C ARG A 559 8.90 9.42 14.21
N ARG A 560 8.03 10.37 13.87
CA ARG A 560 6.90 10.78 14.75
C ARG A 560 5.93 9.63 14.99
N THR A 561 5.65 8.86 13.94
CA THR A 561 4.79 7.67 14.00
C THR A 561 5.42 6.59 14.89
N MET A 562 6.72 6.30 14.73
CA MET A 562 7.46 5.39 15.60
C MET A 562 7.43 5.85 17.06
N LYS A 563 7.68 7.15 17.32
CA LYS A 563 7.63 7.75 18.67
C LYS A 563 6.26 7.53 19.32
N MET A 564 5.17 7.89 18.63
CA MET A 564 3.81 7.67 19.12
C MET A 564 3.59 6.21 19.56
N MET A 565 3.95 5.26 18.69
CA MET A 565 3.76 3.83 18.97
C MET A 565 4.62 3.34 20.14
N TYR A 566 5.88 3.75 20.22
CA TYR A 566 6.77 3.36 21.32
C TYR A 566 6.33 3.97 22.65
N THR A 567 5.87 5.22 22.66
CA THR A 567 5.31 5.86 23.86
C THR A 567 4.09 5.09 24.39
N ASP A 568 3.17 4.65 23.52
CA ASP A 568 2.02 3.80 23.91
C ASP A 568 2.48 2.50 24.60
N ILE A 569 3.42 1.78 23.97
CA ILE A 569 3.92 0.49 24.45
C ILE A 569 4.63 0.65 25.79
N ILE A 570 5.53 1.63 25.90
CA ILE A 570 6.28 1.91 27.12
C ILE A 570 5.33 2.29 28.26
N HIS A 571 4.30 3.09 27.98
CA HIS A 571 3.29 3.43 28.97
C HIS A 571 2.61 2.17 29.52
N ALA A 572 2.17 1.26 28.65
CA ALA A 572 1.56 0.00 29.06
C ALA A 572 2.51 -0.89 29.89
N LEU A 573 3.78 -0.98 29.50
CA LEU A 573 4.82 -1.71 30.26
C LEU A 573 5.01 -1.12 31.65
N LYS A 574 5.08 0.22 31.77
CA LYS A 574 5.20 0.93 33.06
C LYS A 574 3.98 0.67 33.95
N VAL A 575 2.77 0.77 33.41
CA VAL A 575 1.51 0.50 34.13
C VAL A 575 1.47 -0.95 34.66
N LYS A 576 1.91 -1.91 33.84
CA LYS A 576 1.98 -3.33 34.24
C LYS A 576 3.24 -3.69 35.04
N ARG A 577 4.14 -2.74 35.28
CA ARG A 577 5.42 -2.93 36.00
C ARG A 577 6.30 -4.00 35.36
N ILE A 578 6.29 -4.08 34.03
CA ILE A 578 7.11 -4.99 33.25
C ILE A 578 8.39 -4.26 32.85
N VAL A 579 9.55 -4.78 33.25
CA VAL A 579 10.86 -4.28 32.81
C VAL A 579 11.28 -5.09 31.59
N ALA A 580 11.07 -4.52 30.40
CA ALA A 580 11.43 -5.13 29.13
C ALA A 580 11.79 -4.05 28.11
N ASP A 581 12.69 -4.38 27.19
CA ASP A 581 12.95 -3.53 26.02
C ASP A 581 11.69 -3.52 25.12
N PRO A 582 11.13 -2.33 24.79
CA PRO A 582 9.96 -2.21 23.92
C PRO A 582 10.20 -2.78 22.51
N LYS A 583 11.45 -2.89 22.05
CA LYS A 583 11.82 -3.57 20.80
C LYS A 583 11.57 -5.08 20.82
N ASN A 584 11.25 -5.66 21.99
CA ASN A 584 10.73 -7.03 22.09
C ASN A 584 9.21 -7.12 21.86
N TYR A 585 8.52 -6.02 21.54
CA TYR A 585 7.09 -5.99 21.20
C TYR A 585 6.84 -5.38 19.83
N LEU A 586 7.54 -4.30 19.50
CA LEU A 586 7.52 -3.64 18.20
C LEU A 586 8.96 -3.41 17.73
N THR A 587 9.33 -4.00 16.61
CA THR A 587 10.69 -3.85 16.06
C THR A 587 10.63 -3.43 14.59
N PHE A 588 11.56 -2.54 14.22
CA PHE A 588 11.69 -2.00 12.88
C PHE A 588 13.04 -2.42 12.29
N PHE A 589 13.01 -2.81 11.03
CA PHE A 589 14.16 -3.22 10.24
C PHE A 589 14.21 -2.46 8.92
N CYS A 590 15.38 -2.49 8.28
CA CYS A 590 15.50 -2.23 6.86
C CYS A 590 16.34 -3.34 6.19
N LEU A 591 16.41 -3.33 4.86
CA LEU A 591 17.23 -4.29 4.12
C LEU A 591 18.47 -3.61 3.55
N GLY A 592 19.57 -4.34 3.50
CA GLY A 592 20.81 -3.90 2.85
C GLY A 592 21.65 -5.06 2.39
N ASN A 593 22.54 -4.78 1.45
CA ASN A 593 23.53 -5.75 0.99
C ASN A 593 24.93 -5.14 1.04
N ARG A 594 25.94 -6.01 1.10
CA ARG A 594 27.35 -5.64 1.03
C ARG A 594 28.14 -6.76 0.41
N GLU A 595 28.81 -6.50 -0.70
CA GLU A 595 29.46 -7.52 -1.53
C GLU A 595 30.96 -7.29 -1.63
N VAL A 596 31.77 -8.28 -1.25
CA VAL A 596 33.20 -8.26 -1.60
C VAL A 596 33.34 -8.24 -3.12
N LYS A 597 34.31 -7.47 -3.60
CA LYS A 597 34.67 -7.46 -5.01
C LYS A 597 35.28 -8.81 -5.38
N LYS A 598 34.73 -9.47 -6.40
CA LYS A 598 35.23 -10.75 -6.90
C LYS A 598 36.00 -10.56 -8.21
N ASP A 599 36.83 -11.54 -8.55
CA ASP A 599 37.47 -11.62 -9.87
C ASP A 599 36.39 -11.71 -10.96
N ASN A 600 36.62 -11.03 -12.08
CA ASN A 600 35.70 -10.94 -13.24
C ASN A 600 34.37 -10.20 -12.98
N GLU A 601 34.23 -9.44 -11.89
CA GLU A 601 33.11 -8.50 -11.75
C GLU A 601 33.17 -7.42 -12.85
N TYR A 602 32.01 -6.87 -13.24
CA TYR A 602 31.92 -5.75 -14.17
C TYR A 602 32.86 -4.59 -13.79
N MET A 603 33.67 -4.14 -14.75
CA MET A 603 34.54 -2.97 -14.58
C MET A 603 33.93 -1.76 -15.30
N PRO A 604 33.53 -0.72 -14.56
CA PRO A 604 32.97 0.48 -15.18
C PRO A 604 34.01 1.25 -16.00
N LEU A 605 33.54 1.93 -17.05
CA LEU A 605 34.36 2.76 -17.95
C LEU A 605 34.71 4.12 -17.34
N GLU A 606 33.84 4.60 -16.46
CA GLU A 606 33.92 5.90 -15.80
C GLU A 606 33.88 5.70 -14.27
N LYS A 607 34.07 6.78 -13.51
CA LYS A 607 33.95 6.77 -12.05
C LYS A 607 32.99 7.84 -11.57
N PRO A 608 32.33 7.64 -10.42
CA PRO A 608 31.58 8.69 -9.75
C PRO A 608 32.45 9.91 -9.41
N GLU A 609 31.80 11.04 -9.13
CA GLU A 609 32.48 12.24 -8.62
C GLU A 609 33.08 11.94 -7.22
N SER A 610 34.37 12.24 -7.06
CA SER A 610 35.11 11.99 -5.81
C SER A 610 34.43 12.64 -4.61
N GLY A 611 34.20 11.87 -3.55
CA GLY A 611 33.56 12.37 -2.33
C GLY A 611 32.05 12.60 -2.43
N SER A 612 31.40 12.18 -3.51
CA SER A 612 29.93 12.09 -3.59
C SER A 612 29.39 10.92 -2.76
N ASN A 613 28.07 10.89 -2.52
CA ASN A 613 27.40 9.72 -1.91
C ASN A 613 27.65 8.46 -2.76
N TYR A 614 27.63 8.61 -4.09
CA TYR A 614 27.84 7.53 -5.04
C TYR A 614 29.25 6.94 -4.95
N ASP A 615 30.28 7.80 -4.91
CA ASP A 615 31.67 7.37 -4.73
C ASP A 615 31.86 6.63 -3.41
N ARG A 616 31.32 7.17 -2.30
CA ARG A 616 31.40 6.51 -0.99
C ARG A 616 30.72 5.14 -0.98
N ALA A 617 29.50 5.02 -1.48
CA ALA A 617 28.78 3.75 -1.53
C ALA A 617 29.49 2.72 -2.44
N GLN A 618 30.02 3.16 -3.59
CA GLN A 618 30.80 2.31 -4.48
C GLN A 618 32.08 1.78 -3.82
N GLN A 619 32.81 2.63 -3.09
CA GLN A 619 34.03 2.25 -2.37
C GLN A 619 33.73 1.37 -1.14
N ALA A 620 32.68 1.69 -0.38
CA ALA A 620 32.24 0.94 0.80
C ALA A 620 31.56 -0.39 0.45
N ARG A 621 31.21 -0.58 -0.83
CA ARG A 621 30.66 -1.81 -1.41
C ARG A 621 29.31 -2.22 -0.84
N ARG A 622 28.52 -1.25 -0.41
CA ARG A 622 27.23 -1.44 0.27
C ARG A 622 26.17 -0.51 -0.28
N PHE A 623 24.93 -0.94 -0.20
CA PHE A 623 23.75 -0.11 -0.42
C PHE A 623 22.53 -0.77 0.21
N MET A 624 21.45 -0.02 0.40
CA MET A 624 20.18 -0.61 0.81
C MET A 624 19.63 -1.52 -0.29
N ILE A 625 18.89 -2.54 0.12
CA ILE A 625 17.95 -3.24 -0.76
C ILE A 625 16.63 -2.51 -0.60
N TYR A 626 16.07 -2.01 -1.69
CA TYR A 626 14.88 -1.18 -1.62
C TYR A 626 13.65 -2.02 -1.35
N VAL A 627 13.02 -1.80 -0.19
CA VAL A 627 11.76 -2.44 0.19
C VAL A 627 10.62 -1.69 -0.48
N HIS A 628 10.21 -2.16 -1.65
CA HIS A 628 9.04 -1.65 -2.34
C HIS A 628 7.77 -2.47 -2.03
N ALA A 629 7.88 -3.57 -1.29
CA ALA A 629 6.74 -4.37 -0.85
C ALA A 629 5.60 -3.52 -0.24
N LYS A 630 4.36 -4.01 -0.38
CA LYS A 630 3.19 -3.53 0.38
C LYS A 630 2.37 -4.72 0.87
N MET A 631 2.86 -5.34 1.94
CA MET A 631 2.37 -6.62 2.42
C MET A 631 2.24 -6.64 3.95
N MET A 632 1.24 -7.37 4.44
CA MET A 632 1.10 -7.69 5.86
C MET A 632 0.67 -9.15 6.03
N ILE A 633 1.37 -9.90 6.88
CA ILE A 633 1.01 -11.25 7.32
C ILE A 633 0.60 -11.20 8.80
N VAL A 634 -0.50 -11.87 9.11
CA VAL A 634 -1.08 -11.96 10.46
C VAL A 634 -1.22 -13.41 10.86
N ASP A 635 -0.59 -13.77 11.98
CA ASP A 635 -0.70 -15.08 12.65
C ASP A 635 -0.39 -16.30 11.75
N ASP A 636 0.42 -16.11 10.70
CA ASP A 636 0.72 -17.11 9.64
C ASP A 636 -0.54 -17.65 8.90
N GLU A 637 -1.72 -17.05 9.10
CA GLU A 637 -3.01 -17.55 8.59
C GLU A 637 -3.75 -16.59 7.65
N TYR A 638 -3.45 -15.29 7.71
CA TYR A 638 -4.07 -14.28 6.85
C TYR A 638 -2.99 -13.34 6.31
N MET A 639 -3.17 -12.87 5.08
CA MET A 639 -2.27 -11.88 4.50
C MET A 639 -3.00 -10.84 3.64
N ILE A 640 -2.36 -9.68 3.50
CA ILE A 640 -2.72 -8.63 2.54
C ILE A 640 -1.53 -8.41 1.62
N VAL A 641 -1.77 -8.35 0.31
CA VAL A 641 -0.79 -7.99 -0.72
C VAL A 641 -1.44 -7.02 -1.69
N GLY A 642 -0.76 -5.94 -2.04
CA GLY A 642 -1.28 -4.96 -2.99
C GLY A 642 -0.28 -3.87 -3.35
N SER A 643 -0.82 -2.72 -3.75
CA SER A 643 -0.05 -1.53 -4.12
C SER A 643 0.00 -0.46 -3.01
N ALA A 644 -0.87 -0.59 -1.99
CA ALA A 644 -1.09 0.45 -0.99
C ALA A 644 -0.03 0.50 0.11
N ASN A 645 0.64 1.65 0.21
CA ASN A 645 1.61 1.93 1.25
C ASN A 645 0.93 2.24 2.61
N ILE A 646 1.65 2.11 3.72
CA ILE A 646 1.19 2.59 5.03
C ILE A 646 1.54 4.07 5.15
N ASN A 647 0.75 4.87 4.43
CA ASN A 647 0.72 6.32 4.48
C ASN A 647 -0.70 6.80 4.12
N GLN A 648 -0.99 8.08 4.31
CA GLN A 648 -2.28 8.66 3.97
C GLN A 648 -2.53 8.65 2.46
N ARG A 649 -1.52 8.91 1.63
CA ARG A 649 -1.66 8.84 0.15
C ARG A 649 -2.34 7.57 -0.34
N SER A 650 -1.98 6.40 0.21
CA SER A 650 -2.56 5.13 -0.17
C SER A 650 -3.79 4.75 0.66
N MET A 651 -3.86 5.11 1.94
CA MET A 651 -4.92 4.66 2.85
C MET A 651 -6.18 5.55 2.85
N ASP A 652 -6.13 6.74 2.25
CA ASP A 652 -7.20 7.72 2.28
C ASP A 652 -8.46 7.30 1.49
N GLY A 653 -8.25 6.65 0.34
CA GLY A 653 -9.31 6.32 -0.61
C GLY A 653 -9.47 7.35 -1.75
N ALA A 654 -9.23 8.63 -1.47
CA ALA A 654 -9.43 9.74 -2.41
C ALA A 654 -8.12 10.42 -2.89
N ARG A 655 -6.96 9.94 -2.42
CA ARG A 655 -5.64 10.39 -2.88
C ARG A 655 -5.17 9.54 -4.07
N ASP A 656 -4.20 8.66 -3.89
CA ASP A 656 -3.78 7.74 -4.95
C ASP A 656 -4.79 6.60 -5.08
N SER A 657 -4.98 6.10 -6.31
CA SER A 657 -5.80 4.90 -6.49
C SER A 657 -4.97 3.64 -6.26
N GLU A 658 -5.43 2.75 -5.39
CA GLU A 658 -4.72 1.54 -4.97
C GLU A 658 -5.60 0.29 -5.09
N ILE A 659 -4.97 -0.89 -5.07
CA ILE A 659 -5.64 -2.19 -5.06
C ILE A 659 -4.88 -3.15 -4.15
N ALA A 660 -5.60 -3.98 -3.40
CA ALA A 660 -5.00 -5.05 -2.60
C ALA A 660 -5.95 -6.25 -2.51
N MET A 661 -5.39 -7.43 -2.31
CA MET A 661 -6.14 -8.61 -1.92
C MET A 661 -5.92 -8.89 -0.43
N GLY A 662 -6.94 -9.44 0.22
CA GLY A 662 -6.83 -10.09 1.52
C GLY A 662 -7.19 -11.56 1.39
N ALA A 663 -6.35 -12.46 1.91
CA ALA A 663 -6.51 -13.88 1.67
C ALA A 663 -6.15 -14.74 2.88
N PHE A 664 -6.82 -15.89 2.98
CA PHE A 664 -6.45 -16.99 3.87
C PHE A 664 -6.81 -18.34 3.26
N GLN A 665 -6.17 -19.39 3.75
CA GLN A 665 -6.55 -20.76 3.44
C GLN A 665 -7.45 -21.31 4.56
N PRO A 666 -8.73 -21.62 4.30
CA PRO A 666 -9.66 -22.07 5.35
C PRO A 666 -9.18 -23.33 6.09
N CYS A 667 -8.48 -24.25 5.40
CA CYS A 667 -7.97 -25.46 6.04
C CYS A 667 -6.68 -25.28 6.87
N HIS A 668 -6.07 -24.09 6.84
CA HIS A 668 -4.76 -23.80 7.45
C HIS A 668 -4.81 -22.63 8.46
N LEU A 669 -5.86 -22.58 9.30
CA LEU A 669 -6.02 -21.57 10.35
C LEU A 669 -5.24 -21.88 11.64
N SER A 670 -4.80 -20.83 12.33
CA SER A 670 -4.03 -20.86 13.58
C SER A 670 -4.91 -21.00 14.85
N LYS A 671 -6.04 -21.72 14.76
CA LYS A 671 -7.02 -21.83 15.87
C LYS A 671 -6.65 -22.86 16.94
N ARG A 672 -6.37 -24.10 16.52
CA ARG A 672 -6.07 -25.24 17.43
C ARG A 672 -4.62 -25.70 17.33
N ARG A 673 -3.98 -25.37 16.22
CA ARG A 673 -2.60 -25.68 15.86
C ARG A 673 -2.04 -24.49 15.10
N PRO A 674 -0.72 -24.29 15.07
CA PRO A 674 -0.11 -23.26 14.23
C PRO A 674 -0.52 -23.41 12.77
N ALA A 675 -0.75 -22.29 12.09
CA ALA A 675 -0.94 -22.27 10.65
C ALA A 675 0.37 -22.68 9.96
N ARG A 676 0.26 -23.62 9.02
CA ARG A 676 1.39 -24.21 8.27
C ARG A 676 1.02 -24.41 6.79
N GLY A 677 0.26 -23.46 6.24
CA GLY A 677 -0.09 -23.41 4.82
C GLY A 677 0.92 -22.59 4.01
N HIS A 678 0.52 -22.15 2.82
CA HIS A 678 1.32 -21.32 1.93
C HIS A 678 1.73 -19.98 2.56
N ILE A 679 0.88 -19.34 3.37
CA ILE A 679 1.22 -18.08 4.05
C ILE A 679 2.43 -18.28 4.99
N HIS A 680 2.41 -19.34 5.80
CA HIS A 680 3.54 -19.74 6.64
C HIS A 680 4.79 -20.04 5.80
N GLY A 681 4.63 -20.82 4.71
CA GLY A 681 5.73 -21.16 3.81
C GLY A 681 6.38 -19.93 3.20
N PHE A 682 5.57 -18.99 2.72
CA PHE A 682 6.00 -17.72 2.15
C PHE A 682 6.75 -16.87 3.18
N ARG A 683 6.20 -16.71 4.38
CA ARG A 683 6.82 -15.96 5.48
C ARG A 683 8.15 -16.58 5.92
N MET A 684 8.28 -17.91 5.89
CA MET A 684 9.57 -18.60 6.14
C MET A 684 10.56 -18.36 4.99
N SER A 685 10.10 -18.31 3.73
CA SER A 685 10.94 -18.03 2.56
C SER A 685 11.49 -16.59 2.58
N LEU A 686 10.66 -15.61 2.95
CA LEU A 686 11.09 -14.22 3.17
C LEU A 686 12.09 -14.12 4.31
N TRP A 687 11.83 -14.79 5.44
CA TRP A 687 12.77 -14.78 6.56
C TRP A 687 14.08 -15.49 6.21
N TYR A 688 14.05 -16.52 5.38
CA TYR A 688 15.28 -17.15 4.88
C TYR A 688 16.10 -16.20 4.02
N GLU A 689 15.47 -15.45 3.12
CA GLU A 689 16.13 -14.41 2.34
C GLU A 689 16.76 -13.35 3.25
N HIS A 690 15.95 -12.78 4.14
CA HIS A 690 16.39 -11.64 4.96
C HIS A 690 17.41 -12.04 6.02
N LEU A 691 17.29 -13.23 6.61
CA LEU A 691 18.18 -13.68 7.69
C LEU A 691 19.32 -14.59 7.18
N GLY A 692 19.28 -15.05 5.94
CA GLY A 692 20.26 -15.96 5.34
C GLY A 692 20.17 -17.42 5.80
N PHE A 693 19.31 -17.75 6.78
CA PHE A 693 19.12 -19.11 7.29
C PHE A 693 17.75 -19.28 7.96
N LEU A 694 17.39 -20.54 8.23
CA LEU A 694 16.20 -20.90 9.00
C LEU A 694 16.56 -21.37 10.40
N ASP A 695 15.66 -21.12 11.35
CA ASP A 695 15.77 -21.56 12.73
C ASP A 695 14.41 -21.99 13.27
N ASP A 696 14.39 -22.95 14.19
CA ASP A 696 13.14 -23.48 14.75
C ASP A 696 12.29 -22.40 15.42
N CYS A 697 12.91 -21.41 16.07
CA CYS A 697 12.15 -20.35 16.73
C CYS A 697 11.38 -19.45 15.75
N PHE A 698 11.77 -19.40 14.47
CA PHE A 698 11.07 -18.63 13.43
C PHE A 698 9.69 -19.21 13.09
N SER A 699 9.42 -20.44 13.54
CA SER A 699 8.10 -21.06 13.42
C SER A 699 7.07 -20.54 14.45
N CYS A 700 7.52 -19.79 15.47
CA CYS A 700 6.68 -19.19 16.51
C CYS A 700 7.06 -17.71 16.73
N PRO A 701 6.72 -16.82 15.78
CA PRO A 701 7.13 -15.41 15.82
C PRO A 701 6.55 -14.62 17.01
N GLU A 702 5.48 -15.09 17.64
CA GLU A 702 4.96 -14.50 18.88
C GLU A 702 5.92 -14.63 20.07
N SER A 703 6.82 -15.61 20.03
CA SER A 703 7.68 -15.95 21.16
C SER A 703 8.76 -14.90 21.41
N LEU A 704 9.05 -14.65 22.70
CA LEU A 704 10.15 -13.76 23.11
C LEU A 704 11.51 -14.22 22.57
N ASN A 705 11.72 -15.53 22.47
CA ASN A 705 12.95 -16.10 21.92
C ASN A 705 13.13 -15.73 20.44
N CYS A 706 12.06 -15.81 19.64
CA CYS A 706 12.10 -15.47 18.24
C CYS A 706 12.48 -14.00 18.02
N ILE A 707 11.73 -13.06 18.62
CA ILE A 707 12.03 -11.62 18.42
C ILE A 707 13.41 -11.23 18.91
N LYS A 708 13.88 -11.78 20.04
CA LYS A 708 15.25 -11.52 20.53
C LYS A 708 16.30 -12.01 19.55
N LYS A 709 16.12 -13.21 19.00
CA LYS A 709 17.07 -13.78 18.03
C LYS A 709 17.10 -12.98 16.74
N VAL A 710 15.92 -12.61 16.20
CA VAL A 710 15.83 -11.76 15.00
C VAL A 710 16.51 -10.41 15.25
N ASN A 711 16.21 -9.74 16.36
CA ASN A 711 16.82 -8.45 16.73
C ASN A 711 18.35 -8.55 16.90
N GLN A 712 18.85 -9.65 17.49
CA GLN A 712 20.29 -9.87 17.65
C GLN A 712 21.01 -10.08 16.32
N ILE A 713 20.40 -10.86 15.41
CA ILE A 713 20.94 -11.09 14.07
C ILE A 713 20.96 -9.77 13.29
N SER A 714 19.86 -9.01 13.33
CA SER A 714 19.73 -7.78 12.57
C SER A 714 20.67 -6.67 13.08
N LEU A 715 20.94 -6.62 14.39
CA LEU A 715 21.96 -5.73 14.95
C LEU A 715 23.36 -6.13 14.48
N LYS A 716 23.68 -7.43 14.52
CA LYS A 716 24.96 -7.92 13.99
C LYS A 716 25.14 -7.61 12.50
N TYR A 717 24.09 -7.74 11.70
CA TYR A 717 24.15 -7.40 10.28
C TYR A 717 24.27 -5.89 10.06
N TRP A 718 23.62 -5.06 10.88
CA TRP A 718 23.84 -3.62 10.88
C TRP A 718 25.30 -3.26 11.17
N ASP A 719 25.93 -3.90 12.17
CA ASP A 719 27.35 -3.67 12.50
C ASP A 719 28.27 -4.05 11.33
N LEU A 720 28.02 -5.21 10.68
CA LEU A 720 28.77 -5.64 9.50
C LEU A 720 28.54 -4.74 8.29
N TYR A 721 27.31 -4.25 8.10
CA TYR A 721 26.97 -3.29 7.06
C TYR A 721 27.71 -1.97 7.28
N CYS A 722 27.80 -1.50 8.53
CA CYS A 722 28.43 -0.22 8.90
C CYS A 722 29.96 -0.25 8.99
N SER A 723 30.56 -1.43 9.21
CA SER A 723 32.01 -1.61 9.39
C SER A 723 32.86 -0.90 8.32
N GLU A 724 33.99 -0.31 8.70
CA GLU A 724 34.95 0.24 7.73
C GLU A 724 35.65 -0.86 6.91
N THR A 725 35.82 -2.04 7.51
CA THR A 725 36.44 -3.21 6.85
C THR A 725 35.38 -4.10 6.21
N LEU A 726 35.75 -4.73 5.10
CA LEU A 726 34.93 -5.70 4.38
C LEU A 726 35.75 -6.97 4.09
N GLU A 727 35.48 -8.04 4.82
CA GLU A 727 36.18 -9.33 4.69
C GLU A 727 35.38 -10.36 3.89
N HIS A 728 34.06 -10.36 4.07
CA HIS A 728 33.12 -11.30 3.46
C HIS A 728 31.83 -10.59 3.04
N ASP A 729 31.05 -11.22 2.17
CA ASP A 729 29.69 -10.75 1.85
C ASP A 729 28.83 -10.69 3.12
N LEU A 730 27.84 -9.80 3.11
CA LEU A 730 26.86 -9.74 4.19
C LEU A 730 26.10 -11.09 4.27
N PRO A 731 26.02 -11.76 5.43
CA PRO A 731 25.46 -13.11 5.50
C PRO A 731 23.93 -13.20 5.28
N GLY A 732 23.24 -12.08 5.38
CA GLY A 732 21.81 -11.90 5.19
C GLY A 732 21.51 -10.40 5.11
N HIS A 733 20.27 -10.03 4.81
CA HIS A 733 19.91 -8.67 4.44
C HIS A 733 19.23 -7.85 5.55
N LEU A 734 18.69 -8.49 6.58
CA LEU A 734 17.89 -7.81 7.61
C LEU A 734 18.77 -6.99 8.54
N LEU A 735 18.63 -5.67 8.49
CA LEU A 735 19.34 -4.72 9.35
C LEU A 735 18.39 -4.16 10.40
N SER A 736 18.85 -4.00 11.64
CA SER A 736 18.09 -3.19 12.61
C SER A 736 17.91 -1.78 12.04
N TYR A 737 16.68 -1.24 12.06
CA TYR A 737 16.50 0.15 11.63
C TYR A 737 17.35 1.06 12.53
N PRO A 738 18.09 2.05 11.97
CA PRO A 738 19.20 2.70 12.68
C PRO A 738 18.77 3.80 13.66
N VAL A 739 17.82 3.47 14.53
CA VAL A 739 17.29 4.37 15.57
C VAL A 739 17.34 3.72 16.95
N ALA A 740 17.56 4.54 17.96
CA ALA A 740 17.40 4.18 19.37
C ALA A 740 16.02 4.61 19.89
N VAL A 741 15.58 3.97 20.98
CA VAL A 741 14.33 4.28 21.68
C VAL A 741 14.68 4.53 23.14
N THR A 742 14.29 5.69 23.67
CA THR A 742 14.53 6.06 25.07
C THR A 742 13.54 5.39 26.03
N GLU A 743 13.74 5.55 27.34
CA GLU A 743 12.81 5.06 28.37
C GLU A 743 11.45 5.77 28.35
N GLU A 744 11.33 6.89 27.65
CA GLU A 744 10.12 7.68 27.43
C GLU A 744 9.45 7.41 26.08
N GLY A 745 10.12 6.68 25.18
CA GLY A 745 9.64 6.36 23.84
C GLY A 745 10.05 7.35 22.76
N ASP A 746 10.94 8.30 23.08
CA ASP A 746 11.55 9.14 22.06
C ASP A 746 12.42 8.31 21.12
N VAL A 747 12.33 8.60 19.83
CA VAL A 747 13.15 7.99 18.79
C VAL A 747 14.35 8.89 18.54
N THR A 748 15.55 8.37 18.81
CA THR A 748 16.81 9.12 18.71
C THR A 748 17.78 8.46 17.75
N GLU A 749 18.82 9.21 17.38
CA GLU A 749 19.95 8.68 16.60
C GLU A 749 20.68 7.60 17.39
N LEU A 750 21.22 6.59 16.70
CA LEU A 750 22.21 5.69 17.31
C LEU A 750 23.53 6.47 17.55
N PRO A 751 24.32 6.14 18.59
CA PRO A 751 25.59 6.83 18.83
C PRO A 751 26.50 6.82 17.59
N GLY A 752 26.89 8.01 17.11
CA GLY A 752 27.73 8.18 15.92
C GLY A 752 27.00 8.02 14.57
N MET A 753 25.67 7.86 14.57
CA MET A 753 24.84 7.65 13.37
C MET A 753 23.80 8.77 13.21
N GLU A 754 24.28 10.00 13.09
CA GLU A 754 23.44 11.13 12.70
C GLU A 754 22.92 10.97 11.25
N PHE A 755 23.79 10.47 10.38
CA PHE A 755 23.53 10.27 8.95
C PHE A 755 23.51 8.79 8.58
N PHE A 756 22.78 8.45 7.52
CA PHE A 756 22.90 7.11 6.94
C PHE A 756 24.33 6.87 6.41
N PRO A 757 24.85 5.62 6.49
CA PRO A 757 26.16 5.29 5.97
C PRO A 757 26.36 5.79 4.53
N ASP A 758 27.51 6.40 4.25
CA ASP A 758 27.89 6.95 2.95
C ASP A 758 27.15 8.22 2.49
N THR A 759 26.25 8.77 3.31
CA THR A 759 25.44 9.96 2.98
C THR A 759 25.72 11.14 3.93
N LYS A 760 25.05 12.27 3.68
CA LYS A 760 24.86 13.37 4.63
C LYS A 760 23.38 13.54 5.00
N ALA A 761 22.58 12.52 4.76
CA ALA A 761 21.14 12.51 4.99
C ALA A 761 20.83 12.06 6.41
N ARG A 762 20.09 12.87 7.16
CA ARG A 762 19.78 12.57 8.56
C ARG A 762 18.88 11.34 8.63
N VAL A 763 19.20 10.42 9.54
CA VAL A 763 18.38 9.20 9.77
C VAL A 763 16.98 9.57 10.26
N LEU A 764 16.89 10.59 11.11
CA LEU A 764 15.64 11.04 11.73
C LEU A 764 14.78 11.93 10.83
N GLY A 765 15.25 12.26 9.63
CA GLY A 765 14.60 13.24 8.76
C GLY A 765 14.71 14.68 9.26
N ASN A 766 14.09 15.58 8.51
CA ASN A 766 14.00 17.01 8.82
C ASN A 766 12.89 17.68 7.99
N LEU A 767 12.20 18.66 8.55
CA LEU A 767 11.22 19.50 7.86
C LEU A 767 11.84 20.78 7.25
N GLY A 768 13.16 20.76 6.98
CA GLY A 768 13.95 21.94 6.57
C GLY A 768 13.62 22.55 5.21
N GLY A 769 12.73 21.93 4.42
CA GLY A 769 12.19 22.48 3.17
C GLY A 769 10.66 22.47 3.21
N TYR A 770 10.01 23.58 2.84
CA TYR A 770 8.55 23.70 2.93
C TYR A 770 7.86 22.85 1.85
N LEU A 771 7.48 21.62 2.18
CA LEU A 771 6.57 20.78 1.41
C LEU A 771 5.25 20.61 2.18
N PRO A 772 4.09 20.91 1.57
CA PRO A 772 2.81 20.66 2.21
C PRO A 772 2.65 19.17 2.60
N PRO A 773 2.18 18.85 3.82
CA PRO A 773 2.04 17.47 4.28
C PRO A 773 1.24 16.57 3.33
N ILE A 774 0.23 17.11 2.64
CA ILE A 774 -0.57 16.35 1.67
C ILE A 774 0.26 15.68 0.55
N LEU A 775 1.48 16.18 0.26
CA LEU A 775 2.37 15.60 -0.73
C LEU A 775 3.24 14.47 -0.15
N THR A 776 3.62 14.60 1.13
CA THR A 776 4.61 13.75 1.82
C THR A 776 3.97 12.81 2.85
N THR A 777 2.64 12.82 3.00
CA THR A 777 1.87 11.96 3.92
C THR A 777 1.00 10.95 3.23
#